data_AF-A0AAE0Q3I9-F1
#
_entry.id   AF-A0AAE0Q3I9-F1
#
_cell.length_a   1.000
_cell.length_b   1.000
_cell.length_c   1.000
_cell.angle_alpha   90.00
_cell.angle_beta   90.00
_cell.angle_gamma   90.00
#
_symmetry.space_group_name_H-M   'P 1'
#
loop_
_entity.id
_entity.type
_entity.pdbx_description
1 polymer ?
#
loop_
_entity_poly.entity_id
_entity_poly.type
_entity_poly.pdbx_seq_one_letter_code
_entity_poly.pdbx_strand_id
1 'polypeptide(L)'
;MQVTFSMNFLLETLRVLVLSVYYVLEAFVKFLLPVGKKSIAGETVLITGAGSGIGRIMAIEFASMDVTLVLWDINLDGVKGKTARAVKEKGARSVHCYQVDCSDRGKVYQLAEQVKQEVGDVTILINNAGIVTGKKFMDSADSLVEKTLQVNTMAHFWTYKAFLPAMVEKNHGHLVCIASSAGLIGINGLADYCASKFAAVGFAESVALELIATGKDGIKTTIVCPYFINTGMFDGCSTKWPRMLPILEPEYVAKKIVNAILMDQTYLLMPRTMYMLMFLKRLVSPGPHPRARPGVGACRRAPGGRVFACRTWPGTARRKDVGPPSRRPTTCRKEHKGPVQCVLGSSHGQGPRRPKPWTKNLAFGIWNVTSLGGKEPGLVREVERYRLEIVGLASTHSLGSGTQLLERGWTLFYSEVPHGERRRAGVGLLIAPQLTQHVLEFSLVNERVVSLRPRAGDRCLTVVSTYGPNGSVEYPTFLETLREVLEGAPTGDSIVLLGDFNAHVGNDSDTWRGVIDLEWCPDVTNTIHKHKGAHQYTWYQDTLGRRSMIDVVVMLSDLRPHVLDTRVKRGVELSTDHHLVMSWIHLWRRMLDRLGRPKRIVRVCWERLADPFVREVFNSYLRESFNQIPREVGDIESEWTMFSSSIVDAAIRSCGCKVSGAGPGGNP
;
A
#
# COMPACT_ATOMS: atom_id res chain seq x y z
N MET A 1 5.81 27.57 26.36
CA MET A 1 5.26 26.97 25.12
C MET A 1 4.63 25.59 25.32
N GLN A 2 5.18 24.67 26.13
CA GLN A 2 4.55 23.35 26.36
C GLN A 2 3.20 23.40 27.10
N VAL A 3 3.04 24.29 28.10
CA VAL A 3 1.82 24.36 28.95
C VAL A 3 0.56 24.69 28.13
N THR A 4 0.64 25.64 27.20
CA THR A 4 -0.48 26.02 26.31
C THR A 4 -0.93 24.87 25.40
N PHE A 5 -0.03 23.96 25.00
CA PHE A 5 -0.39 22.80 24.18
C PHE A 5 -1.23 21.78 24.97
N SER A 6 -0.90 21.56 26.23
CA SER A 6 -1.65 20.65 27.12
C SER A 6 -3.06 21.18 27.41
N MET A 7 -3.18 22.48 27.70
CA MET A 7 -4.48 23.10 28.04
C MET A 7 -5.45 23.10 26.84
N ASN A 8 -4.95 23.37 25.64
CA ASN A 8 -5.76 23.28 24.41
C ASN A 8 -6.24 21.85 24.14
N PHE A 9 -5.38 20.84 24.30
CA PHE A 9 -5.77 19.44 24.11
C PHE A 9 -6.89 19.00 25.09
N LEU A 10 -6.83 19.45 26.35
CA LEU A 10 -7.88 19.19 27.34
C LEU A 10 -9.20 19.87 26.95
N LEU A 11 -9.15 21.14 26.52
CA LEU A 11 -10.32 21.90 26.06
C LEU A 11 -10.95 21.31 24.79
N GLU A 12 -10.15 20.89 23.81
CA GLU A 12 -10.63 20.20 22.61
C GLU A 12 -11.24 18.84 22.94
N THR A 13 -10.62 18.06 23.83
CA THR A 13 -11.16 16.78 24.29
C THR A 13 -12.51 16.97 25.01
N LEU A 14 -12.60 17.95 25.91
CA LEU A 14 -13.85 18.29 26.60
C LEU A 14 -14.92 18.77 25.60
N ARG A 15 -14.55 19.60 24.63
CA ARG A 15 -15.45 20.07 23.55
C ARG A 15 -15.98 18.90 22.72
N VAL A 16 -15.12 17.94 22.35
CA VAL A 16 -15.51 16.73 21.62
C VAL A 16 -16.46 15.86 22.45
N LEU A 17 -16.21 15.70 23.76
CA LEU A 17 -17.11 14.96 24.66
C LEU A 17 -18.47 15.64 24.78
N VAL A 18 -18.52 16.95 25.03
CA VAL A 18 -19.77 17.73 25.12
C VAL A 18 -20.54 17.71 23.80
N LEU A 19 -19.87 17.89 22.66
CA LEU A 19 -20.49 17.77 21.34
C LEU A 19 -20.98 16.34 21.06
N SER A 20 -20.26 15.31 21.51
CA SER A 20 -20.71 13.92 21.37
C SER A 20 -22.00 13.65 22.15
N VAL A 21 -22.09 14.13 23.40
CA VAL A 21 -23.33 14.06 24.19
C VAL A 21 -24.46 14.85 23.53
N TYR A 22 -24.18 16.08 23.05
CA TYR A 22 -25.15 16.91 22.33
C TYR A 22 -25.69 16.20 21.08
N TYR A 23 -24.84 15.67 20.20
CA TYR A 23 -25.28 14.99 18.98
C TYR A 23 -25.98 13.64 19.27
N VAL A 24 -25.64 12.95 20.35
CA VAL A 24 -26.38 11.75 20.79
C VAL A 24 -27.79 12.11 21.29
N LEU A 25 -27.93 13.20 22.06
CA LEU A 25 -29.23 13.71 22.50
C LEU A 25 -30.06 14.24 21.31
N GLU A 26 -29.42 14.97 20.39
CA GLU A 26 -30.06 15.49 19.19
C GLU A 26 -30.55 14.35 18.28
N ALA A 27 -29.73 13.30 18.08
CA ALA A 27 -30.12 12.10 17.36
C ALA A 27 -31.26 11.33 18.05
N PHE A 28 -31.29 11.29 19.40
CA PHE A 28 -32.39 10.69 20.16
C PHE A 28 -33.70 11.48 20.01
N VAL A 29 -33.64 12.82 20.03
CA VAL A 29 -34.80 13.68 19.77
C VAL A 29 -35.29 13.54 18.32
N LYS A 30 -34.38 13.56 17.33
CA LYS A 30 -34.68 13.32 15.91
C LYS A 30 -35.17 11.90 15.61
N PHE A 31 -34.91 10.93 16.49
CA PHE A 31 -35.45 9.56 16.41
C PHE A 31 -36.89 9.47 16.92
N LEU A 32 -37.28 10.32 17.87
CA LEU A 32 -38.64 10.36 18.44
C LEU A 32 -39.58 11.30 17.66
N LEU A 33 -39.07 12.38 17.08
CA LEU A 33 -39.88 13.34 16.31
C LEU A 33 -39.97 12.95 14.83
N PRO A 34 -41.15 13.04 14.19
CA PRO A 34 -41.30 12.78 12.76
C PRO A 34 -40.65 13.90 11.93
N VAL A 35 -39.58 13.57 11.20
CA VAL A 35 -38.93 14.49 10.27
C VAL A 35 -39.86 14.81 9.10
N GLY A 36 -40.07 16.10 8.85
CA GLY A 36 -40.87 16.59 7.71
C GLY A 36 -40.21 16.23 6.37
N LYS A 37 -41.04 16.02 5.33
CA LYS A 37 -40.53 15.79 3.98
C LYS A 37 -40.24 17.12 3.29
N LYS A 38 -39.06 17.28 2.68
CA LYS A 38 -38.80 18.40 1.77
C LYS A 38 -39.58 18.25 0.47
N SER A 39 -39.89 19.37 -0.17
CA SER A 39 -40.32 19.35 -1.59
C SER A 39 -39.11 19.09 -2.48
N ILE A 40 -39.35 18.51 -3.65
CA ILE A 40 -38.37 18.36 -4.73
C ILE A 40 -38.93 18.81 -6.10
N ALA A 41 -40.04 19.57 -6.10
CA ALA A 41 -40.60 20.13 -7.32
C ALA A 41 -39.59 21.08 -7.99
N GLY A 42 -39.36 20.90 -9.29
CA GLY A 42 -38.34 21.60 -10.07
C GLY A 42 -36.92 21.03 -9.99
N GLU A 43 -36.66 20.00 -9.18
CA GLU A 43 -35.31 19.41 -9.04
C GLU A 43 -34.92 18.54 -10.25
N THR A 44 -33.61 18.45 -10.53
CA THR A 44 -33.05 17.59 -11.58
C THR A 44 -32.47 16.31 -10.96
N VAL A 45 -33.15 15.19 -11.17
CA VAL A 45 -32.85 13.88 -10.56
C VAL A 45 -32.18 12.96 -11.59
N LEU A 46 -30.89 12.68 -11.41
CA LEU A 46 -30.14 11.71 -12.23
C LEU A 46 -30.14 10.34 -11.55
N ILE A 47 -30.49 9.29 -12.31
CA ILE A 47 -30.50 7.89 -11.82
C ILE A 47 -29.66 7.02 -12.75
N THR A 48 -28.59 6.41 -12.21
CA THR A 48 -27.77 5.42 -12.94
C THR A 48 -28.34 4.01 -12.75
N GLY A 49 -28.26 3.15 -13.77
CA GLY A 49 -28.94 1.85 -13.77
C GLY A 49 -30.47 1.95 -13.86
N ALA A 50 -31.00 2.99 -14.51
CA ALA A 50 -32.42 3.29 -14.58
C ALA A 50 -33.22 2.42 -15.58
N GLY A 51 -32.54 1.59 -16.37
CA GLY A 51 -33.16 0.75 -17.39
C GLY A 51 -33.86 -0.48 -16.83
N SER A 52 -33.63 -0.84 -15.56
CA SER A 52 -34.21 -2.03 -14.92
C SER A 52 -34.29 -1.92 -13.39
N GLY A 53 -34.83 -2.96 -12.73
CA GLY A 53 -34.79 -3.14 -11.27
C GLY A 53 -35.26 -1.94 -10.45
N ILE A 54 -34.62 -1.71 -9.31
CA ILE A 54 -34.92 -0.60 -8.40
C ILE A 54 -34.72 0.76 -9.08
N GLY A 55 -33.76 0.89 -10.01
CA GLY A 55 -33.51 2.14 -10.75
C GLY A 55 -34.72 2.60 -11.57
N ARG A 56 -35.36 1.67 -12.31
CA ARG A 56 -36.63 1.93 -13.00
C ARG A 56 -37.73 2.34 -12.01
N ILE A 57 -37.89 1.60 -10.91
CA ILE A 57 -39.00 1.81 -9.98
C ILE A 57 -38.83 3.13 -9.21
N MET A 58 -37.61 3.51 -8.85
CA MET A 58 -37.31 4.84 -8.29
C MET A 58 -37.67 5.94 -9.28
N ALA A 59 -37.31 5.83 -10.56
CA ALA A 59 -37.71 6.80 -11.58
C ALA A 59 -39.25 6.95 -11.67
N ILE A 60 -39.98 5.82 -11.58
CA ILE A 60 -41.46 5.80 -11.58
C ILE A 60 -42.04 6.37 -10.28
N GLU A 61 -41.41 6.22 -9.12
CA GLU A 61 -41.86 6.87 -7.87
C GLU A 61 -41.54 8.37 -7.85
N PHE A 62 -40.42 8.81 -8.44
CA PHE A 62 -40.09 10.22 -8.61
C PHE A 62 -40.98 10.94 -9.63
N ALA A 63 -41.46 10.24 -10.66
CA ALA A 63 -42.27 10.82 -11.74
C ALA A 63 -43.43 11.72 -11.27
N SER A 64 -44.12 11.34 -10.19
CA SER A 64 -45.25 12.09 -9.62
C SER A 64 -44.86 13.21 -8.64
N MET A 65 -43.68 13.82 -8.80
CA MET A 65 -43.12 14.83 -7.86
C MET A 65 -42.62 16.12 -8.55
N ASP A 66 -43.06 16.40 -9.79
CA ASP A 66 -42.64 17.56 -10.61
C ASP A 66 -41.11 17.71 -10.79
N VAL A 67 -40.42 16.59 -10.99
CA VAL A 67 -38.96 16.57 -11.23
C VAL A 67 -38.60 16.42 -12.71
N THR A 68 -37.44 16.96 -13.07
CA THR A 68 -36.73 16.64 -14.30
C THR A 68 -35.95 15.34 -14.10
N LEU A 69 -36.25 14.28 -14.85
CA LEU A 69 -35.59 12.98 -14.70
C LEU A 69 -34.52 12.74 -15.78
N VAL A 70 -33.28 12.46 -15.33
CA VAL A 70 -32.15 12.08 -16.19
C VAL A 70 -31.83 10.60 -15.96
N LEU A 71 -32.12 9.78 -16.96
CA LEU A 71 -32.06 8.32 -16.85
C LEU A 71 -30.83 7.77 -17.60
N TRP A 72 -29.95 7.10 -16.87
CA TRP A 72 -28.68 6.55 -17.35
C TRP A 72 -28.67 5.02 -17.21
N ASP A 73 -28.39 4.28 -18.28
CA ASP A 73 -28.19 2.82 -18.26
C ASP A 73 -27.39 2.36 -19.50
N ILE A 74 -26.83 1.16 -19.46
CA ILE A 74 -26.18 0.54 -20.63
C ILE A 74 -27.21 0.02 -21.64
N ASN A 75 -28.41 -0.33 -21.18
CA ASN A 75 -29.52 -0.83 -21.99
C ASN A 75 -30.45 0.32 -22.41
N LEU A 76 -30.23 0.84 -23.62
CA LEU A 76 -30.99 1.95 -24.19
C LEU A 76 -32.49 1.64 -24.35
N ASP A 77 -32.85 0.41 -24.73
CA ASP A 77 -34.25 -0.03 -24.87
C ASP A 77 -34.93 -0.20 -23.51
N GLY A 78 -34.18 -0.62 -22.49
CA GLY A 78 -34.63 -0.66 -21.10
C GLY A 78 -35.03 0.73 -20.60
N VAL A 79 -34.23 1.76 -20.93
CA VAL A 79 -34.50 3.16 -20.57
C VAL A 79 -35.58 3.77 -21.46
N LYS A 80 -35.32 3.96 -22.77
CA LYS A 80 -36.23 4.68 -23.68
C LYS A 80 -37.51 3.90 -23.98
N GLY A 81 -37.40 2.58 -24.13
CA GLY A 81 -38.53 1.71 -24.51
C GLY A 81 -39.45 1.32 -23.35
N LYS A 82 -38.93 1.25 -22.11
CA LYS A 82 -39.71 0.80 -20.93
C LYS A 82 -39.78 1.86 -19.82
N THR A 83 -38.65 2.22 -19.19
CA THR A 83 -38.67 3.15 -18.04
C THR A 83 -39.26 4.52 -18.42
N ALA A 84 -38.80 5.13 -19.52
CA ALA A 84 -39.22 6.47 -19.92
C ALA A 84 -40.70 6.56 -20.34
N ARG A 85 -41.32 5.45 -20.74
CA ARG A 85 -42.78 5.40 -21.03
C ARG A 85 -43.56 5.42 -19.72
N ALA A 86 -43.30 4.48 -18.81
CA ALA A 86 -43.94 4.41 -17.50
C ALA A 86 -43.76 5.68 -16.66
N VAL A 87 -42.61 6.35 -16.77
CA VAL A 87 -42.33 7.63 -16.12
C VAL A 87 -43.17 8.79 -16.71
N LYS A 88 -43.37 8.83 -18.03
CA LYS A 88 -44.26 9.81 -18.68
C LYS A 88 -45.74 9.53 -18.39
N GLU A 89 -46.14 8.27 -18.39
CA GLU A 89 -47.50 7.82 -18.02
C GLU A 89 -47.86 8.19 -16.57
N LYS A 90 -46.88 8.22 -15.66
CA LYS A 90 -47.02 8.72 -14.28
C LYS A 90 -46.96 10.25 -14.13
N GLY A 91 -46.82 11.02 -15.21
CA GLY A 91 -46.88 12.48 -15.19
C GLY A 91 -45.57 13.23 -14.89
N ALA A 92 -44.40 12.64 -15.19
CA ALA A 92 -43.13 13.35 -15.03
C ALA A 92 -43.02 14.59 -15.95
N ARG A 93 -42.54 15.70 -15.38
CA ARG A 93 -42.34 17.00 -16.05
C ARG A 93 -41.49 16.90 -17.32
N SER A 94 -40.36 16.20 -17.23
CA SER A 94 -39.43 15.97 -18.34
C SER A 94 -38.60 14.71 -18.08
N VAL A 95 -38.19 14.03 -19.16
CA VAL A 95 -37.45 12.76 -19.08
C VAL A 95 -36.40 12.70 -20.18
N HIS A 96 -35.13 12.72 -19.78
CA HIS A 96 -33.95 12.64 -20.64
C HIS A 96 -33.29 11.26 -20.46
N CYS A 97 -32.72 10.69 -21.52
CA CYS A 97 -32.42 9.26 -21.58
C CYS A 97 -31.12 8.97 -22.36
N TYR A 98 -30.07 8.58 -21.64
CA TYR A 98 -28.71 8.43 -22.17
C TYR A 98 -28.23 6.98 -22.03
N GLN A 99 -27.52 6.49 -23.06
CA GLN A 99 -26.86 5.18 -23.00
C GLN A 99 -25.45 5.34 -22.44
N VAL A 100 -25.13 4.65 -21.34
CA VAL A 100 -23.83 4.73 -20.69
C VAL A 100 -23.43 3.37 -20.10
N ASP A 101 -22.24 2.87 -20.43
CA ASP A 101 -21.59 1.86 -19.58
C ASP A 101 -20.88 2.61 -18.45
N CYS A 102 -21.34 2.44 -17.22
CA CYS A 102 -20.77 3.10 -16.05
C CYS A 102 -19.34 2.64 -15.70
N SER A 103 -18.78 1.60 -16.36
CA SER A 103 -17.36 1.27 -16.30
C SER A 103 -16.49 2.11 -17.24
N ASP A 104 -17.07 2.83 -18.20
CA ASP A 104 -16.35 3.72 -19.13
C ASP A 104 -16.25 5.15 -18.57
N ARG A 105 -15.10 5.45 -17.95
CA ARG A 105 -14.77 6.78 -17.43
C ARG A 105 -14.90 7.90 -18.47
N GLY A 106 -14.56 7.63 -19.73
CA GLY A 106 -14.60 8.63 -20.80
C GLY A 106 -16.03 9.04 -21.11
N LYS A 107 -16.89 8.04 -21.34
CA LYS A 107 -18.33 8.26 -21.59
C LYS A 107 -19.04 8.88 -20.40
N VAL A 108 -18.71 8.50 -19.17
CA VAL A 108 -19.31 9.11 -17.96
C VAL A 108 -19.06 10.62 -17.91
N TYR A 109 -17.84 11.11 -18.19
CA TYR A 109 -17.59 12.55 -18.23
C TYR A 109 -18.19 13.24 -19.46
N GLN A 110 -18.11 12.61 -20.65
CA GLN A 110 -18.71 13.15 -21.88
C GLN A 110 -20.22 13.34 -21.76
N LEU A 111 -20.93 12.35 -21.21
CA LEU A 111 -22.38 12.40 -21.03
C LEU A 111 -22.79 13.29 -19.86
N ALA A 112 -21.95 13.47 -18.84
CA ALA A 112 -22.23 14.43 -17.78
C ALA A 112 -22.20 15.89 -18.30
N GLU A 113 -21.25 16.20 -19.19
CA GLU A 113 -21.21 17.50 -19.86
C GLU A 113 -22.40 17.68 -20.83
N GLN A 114 -22.77 16.63 -21.59
CA GLN A 114 -23.99 16.66 -22.41
C GLN A 114 -25.26 16.90 -21.57
N VAL A 115 -25.41 16.22 -20.43
CA VAL A 115 -26.52 16.48 -19.48
C VAL A 115 -26.51 17.93 -19.00
N LYS A 116 -25.34 18.47 -18.66
CA LYS A 116 -25.20 19.87 -18.22
C LYS A 116 -25.65 20.86 -19.29
N GLN A 117 -25.39 20.57 -20.57
CA GLN A 117 -25.77 21.42 -21.71
C GLN A 117 -27.24 21.26 -22.12
N GLU A 118 -27.80 20.03 -22.09
CA GLU A 118 -29.17 19.73 -22.55
C GLU A 118 -30.23 19.89 -21.44
N VAL A 119 -29.84 19.79 -20.16
CA VAL A 119 -30.76 19.71 -19.01
C VAL A 119 -30.41 20.72 -17.92
N GLY A 120 -29.13 21.09 -17.80
CA GLY A 120 -28.60 21.91 -16.71
C GLY A 120 -28.02 21.09 -15.56
N ASP A 121 -27.74 21.76 -14.44
CA ASP A 121 -27.07 21.12 -13.31
C ASP A 121 -27.97 20.10 -12.59
N VAL A 122 -27.44 18.90 -12.38
CA VAL A 122 -28.09 17.84 -11.58
C VAL A 122 -28.06 18.23 -10.10
N THR A 123 -29.23 18.25 -9.46
CA THR A 123 -29.35 18.56 -8.02
C THR A 123 -29.52 17.31 -7.17
N ILE A 124 -30.08 16.22 -7.68
CA ILE A 124 -30.15 14.92 -6.98
C ILE A 124 -29.45 13.86 -7.82
N LEU A 125 -28.32 13.32 -7.33
CA LEU A 125 -27.53 12.28 -8.00
C LEU A 125 -27.73 10.94 -7.31
N ILE A 126 -28.37 9.99 -7.99
CA ILE A 126 -28.63 8.63 -7.50
C ILE A 126 -27.72 7.63 -8.21
N ASN A 127 -26.62 7.30 -7.53
CA ASN A 127 -25.72 6.24 -7.94
C ASN A 127 -26.30 4.87 -7.56
N ASN A 128 -26.98 4.26 -8.53
CA ASN A 128 -27.71 3.00 -8.42
C ASN A 128 -27.21 1.90 -9.37
N ALA A 129 -26.46 2.25 -10.42
CA ALA A 129 -25.84 1.26 -11.31
C ALA A 129 -24.98 0.26 -10.52
N GLY A 130 -25.10 -1.02 -10.85
CA GLY A 130 -24.31 -2.05 -10.19
C GLY A 130 -24.41 -3.42 -10.84
N ILE A 131 -23.37 -4.21 -10.65
CA ILE A 131 -23.27 -5.61 -11.09
C ILE A 131 -22.76 -6.50 -9.95
N VAL A 132 -22.92 -7.81 -10.13
CA VAL A 132 -22.47 -8.87 -9.23
C VAL A 132 -22.05 -10.07 -10.07
N THR A 133 -20.96 -10.75 -9.69
CA THR A 133 -20.47 -11.94 -10.42
C THR A 133 -21.20 -13.23 -10.04
N GLY A 134 -21.70 -13.33 -8.80
CA GLY A 134 -22.41 -14.51 -8.29
C GLY A 134 -21.55 -15.76 -8.12
N LYS A 135 -20.22 -15.63 -8.16
CA LYS A 135 -19.25 -16.72 -8.06
C LYS A 135 -18.47 -16.67 -6.74
N LYS A 136 -17.86 -17.79 -6.34
CA LYS A 136 -16.81 -17.72 -5.29
C LYS A 136 -15.61 -16.95 -5.85
N PHE A 137 -14.82 -16.35 -4.96
CA PHE A 137 -13.62 -15.60 -5.33
C PHE A 137 -12.68 -16.38 -6.26
N MET A 138 -12.26 -17.59 -5.86
CA MET A 138 -11.40 -18.48 -6.68
C MET A 138 -12.07 -19.01 -7.97
N ASP A 139 -13.40 -18.89 -8.11
CA ASP A 139 -14.14 -19.35 -9.30
C ASP A 139 -14.38 -18.18 -10.29
N SER A 140 -14.02 -16.95 -9.92
CA SER A 140 -14.23 -15.73 -10.70
C SER A 140 -12.98 -15.35 -11.49
N ALA A 141 -13.15 -14.90 -12.73
CA ALA A 141 -12.06 -14.29 -13.50
C ALA A 141 -11.81 -12.86 -13.00
N ASP A 142 -10.55 -12.43 -12.98
CA ASP A 142 -10.14 -11.13 -12.44
C ASP A 142 -10.81 -9.95 -13.16
N SER A 143 -10.98 -10.04 -14.48
CA SER A 143 -11.68 -9.03 -15.29
C SER A 143 -13.14 -8.80 -14.86
N LEU A 144 -13.79 -9.79 -14.25
CA LEU A 144 -15.13 -9.65 -13.67
C LEU A 144 -15.10 -8.99 -12.28
N VAL A 145 -14.03 -9.24 -11.50
CA VAL A 145 -13.77 -8.57 -10.22
C VAL A 145 -13.47 -7.09 -10.47
N GLU A 146 -12.57 -6.80 -11.42
CA GLU A 146 -12.27 -5.45 -11.88
C GLU A 146 -13.52 -4.72 -12.37
N LYS A 147 -14.32 -5.32 -13.26
CA LYS A 147 -15.55 -4.67 -13.74
C LYS A 147 -16.56 -4.43 -12.61
N THR A 148 -16.60 -5.30 -11.60
CA THR A 148 -17.43 -5.11 -10.41
C THR A 148 -16.99 -3.88 -9.61
N LEU A 149 -15.69 -3.66 -9.39
CA LEU A 149 -15.19 -2.43 -8.76
C LEU A 149 -15.36 -1.19 -9.66
N GLN A 150 -15.20 -1.33 -10.98
CA GLN A 150 -15.40 -0.22 -11.93
C GLN A 150 -16.83 0.31 -11.87
N VAL A 151 -17.84 -0.56 -11.99
CA VAL A 151 -19.26 -0.15 -11.97
C VAL A 151 -19.71 0.22 -10.55
N ASN A 152 -19.45 -0.61 -9.54
CA ASN A 152 -20.03 -0.41 -8.19
C ASN A 152 -19.30 0.64 -7.34
N THR A 153 -18.09 1.07 -7.74
CA THR A 153 -17.25 1.98 -6.96
C THR A 153 -16.71 3.13 -7.82
N MET A 154 -15.98 2.84 -8.89
CA MET A 154 -15.30 3.90 -9.66
C MET A 154 -16.28 4.82 -10.40
N ALA A 155 -17.40 4.29 -10.88
CA ALA A 155 -18.50 5.09 -11.43
C ALA A 155 -19.02 6.16 -10.45
N HIS A 156 -19.06 5.84 -9.15
CA HIS A 156 -19.48 6.80 -8.12
C HIS A 156 -18.47 7.94 -8.00
N PHE A 157 -17.17 7.65 -8.12
CA PHE A 157 -16.10 8.66 -8.05
C PHE A 157 -16.17 9.60 -9.26
N TRP A 158 -16.49 9.08 -10.44
CA TRP A 158 -16.56 9.87 -11.69
C TRP A 158 -17.82 10.74 -11.75
N THR A 159 -18.98 10.18 -11.41
CA THR A 159 -20.24 10.94 -11.33
C THR A 159 -20.21 12.01 -10.24
N TYR A 160 -19.66 11.72 -9.04
CA TYR A 160 -19.47 12.75 -8.02
C TYR A 160 -18.54 13.85 -8.54
N LYS A 161 -17.40 13.52 -9.17
CA LYS A 161 -16.51 14.54 -9.75
C LYS A 161 -17.14 15.38 -10.86
N ALA A 162 -18.12 14.84 -11.58
CA ALA A 162 -18.82 15.56 -12.63
C ALA A 162 -19.91 16.51 -12.11
N PHE A 163 -20.75 16.06 -11.17
CA PHE A 163 -21.94 16.81 -10.74
C PHE A 163 -21.80 17.56 -9.40
N LEU A 164 -20.94 17.09 -8.48
CA LEU A 164 -20.73 17.75 -7.18
C LEU A 164 -20.18 19.19 -7.27
N PRO A 165 -19.33 19.59 -8.25
CA PRO A 165 -18.85 20.97 -8.33
C PRO A 165 -19.97 22.01 -8.40
N ALA A 166 -21.02 21.77 -9.19
CA ALA A 166 -22.17 22.67 -9.30
C ALA A 166 -23.03 22.69 -8.02
N MET A 167 -23.17 21.54 -7.34
CA MET A 167 -23.83 21.47 -6.03
C MET A 167 -23.05 22.26 -4.97
N VAL A 168 -21.71 22.19 -4.99
CA VAL A 168 -20.80 22.95 -4.09
C VAL A 168 -20.83 24.44 -4.37
N GLU A 169 -20.87 24.85 -5.65
CA GLU A 169 -21.03 26.25 -6.04
C GLU A 169 -22.35 26.83 -5.50
N LYS A 170 -23.47 26.16 -5.76
CA LYS A 170 -24.82 26.59 -5.34
C LYS A 170 -25.16 26.33 -3.86
N ASN A 171 -24.32 25.57 -3.15
CA ASN A 171 -24.62 25.00 -1.82
C ASN A 171 -25.98 24.26 -1.77
N HIS A 172 -26.33 23.52 -2.82
CA HIS A 172 -27.61 22.82 -2.93
C HIS A 172 -27.44 21.49 -3.67
N GLY A 173 -27.96 20.41 -3.09
CA GLY A 173 -28.08 19.12 -3.78
C GLY A 173 -28.26 17.93 -2.85
N HIS A 174 -28.33 16.73 -3.43
CA HIS A 174 -28.44 15.47 -2.71
C HIS A 174 -27.65 14.36 -3.42
N LEU A 175 -26.59 13.87 -2.77
CA LEU A 175 -25.82 12.70 -3.21
C LEU A 175 -26.40 11.42 -2.60
N VAL A 176 -26.80 10.46 -3.43
CA VAL A 176 -27.40 9.19 -2.99
C VAL A 176 -26.57 8.01 -3.47
N CYS A 177 -26.07 7.21 -2.53
CA CYS A 177 -25.27 6.03 -2.80
C CYS A 177 -26.08 4.76 -2.51
N ILE A 178 -26.47 4.01 -3.55
CA ILE A 178 -27.12 2.70 -3.39
C ILE A 178 -26.04 1.64 -3.22
N ALA A 179 -25.68 1.42 -1.96
CA ALA A 179 -24.77 0.39 -1.52
C ALA A 179 -25.51 -0.95 -1.30
N SER A 180 -25.20 -1.66 -0.22
CA SER A 180 -25.87 -2.89 0.23
C SER A 180 -25.48 -3.16 1.67
N SER A 181 -26.24 -3.99 2.39
CA SER A 181 -25.74 -4.65 3.61
C SER A 181 -24.40 -5.37 3.38
N ALA A 182 -24.14 -5.84 2.14
CA ALA A 182 -22.87 -6.40 1.72
C ALA A 182 -21.68 -5.40 1.80
N GLY A 183 -21.96 -4.09 1.87
CA GLY A 183 -20.96 -3.04 2.15
C GLY A 183 -20.75 -2.74 3.64
N LEU A 184 -21.42 -3.48 4.53
CA LEU A 184 -21.28 -3.38 5.99
C LEU A 184 -20.89 -4.72 6.64
N ILE A 185 -21.20 -5.85 5.99
CA ILE A 185 -20.82 -7.22 6.36
C ILE A 185 -20.38 -8.02 5.14
N GLY A 186 -19.33 -8.84 5.29
CA GLY A 186 -18.90 -9.79 4.26
C GLY A 186 -19.89 -10.94 4.11
N ILE A 187 -20.13 -11.38 2.87
CA ILE A 187 -21.04 -12.48 2.53
C ILE A 187 -20.28 -13.53 1.72
N ASN A 188 -20.49 -14.81 2.02
CA ASN A 188 -19.84 -15.91 1.29
C ASN A 188 -20.33 -15.97 -0.17
N GLY A 189 -19.41 -16.13 -1.12
CA GLY A 189 -19.74 -16.17 -2.56
C GLY A 189 -20.02 -14.80 -3.19
N LEU A 190 -19.63 -13.70 -2.52
CA LEU A 190 -19.84 -12.31 -2.97
C LEU A 190 -18.64 -11.41 -2.58
N ALA A 191 -17.40 -11.92 -2.68
CA ALA A 191 -16.21 -11.25 -2.12
C ALA A 191 -15.88 -9.90 -2.82
N ASP A 192 -15.89 -9.93 -4.15
CA ASP A 192 -15.81 -8.79 -5.08
C ASP A 192 -16.94 -7.77 -4.84
N TYR A 193 -18.18 -8.25 -4.76
CA TYR A 193 -19.36 -7.43 -4.55
C TYR A 193 -19.31 -6.75 -3.19
N CYS A 194 -18.98 -7.49 -2.11
CA CYS A 194 -18.72 -6.93 -0.79
C CYS A 194 -17.62 -5.88 -0.84
N ALA A 195 -16.44 -6.18 -1.38
CA ALA A 195 -15.33 -5.21 -1.46
C ALA A 195 -15.76 -3.91 -2.15
N SER A 196 -16.43 -4.02 -3.30
CA SER A 196 -16.92 -2.85 -4.05
C SER A 196 -17.98 -2.04 -3.30
N LYS A 197 -18.91 -2.69 -2.59
CA LYS A 197 -19.96 -2.00 -1.80
C LYS A 197 -19.44 -1.46 -0.47
N PHE A 198 -18.42 -2.06 0.15
CA PHE A 198 -17.70 -1.47 1.29
C PHE A 198 -16.96 -0.19 0.86
N ALA A 199 -16.30 -0.22 -0.30
CA ALA A 199 -15.65 0.96 -0.87
C ALA A 199 -16.65 2.06 -1.24
N ALA A 200 -17.83 1.70 -1.78
CA ALA A 200 -18.90 2.65 -2.09
C ALA A 200 -19.52 3.32 -0.84
N VAL A 201 -19.63 2.60 0.28
CA VAL A 201 -20.02 3.15 1.58
C VAL A 201 -18.94 4.10 2.10
N GLY A 202 -17.70 3.63 2.27
CA GLY A 202 -16.61 4.44 2.82
C GLY A 202 -16.28 5.70 2.00
N PHE A 203 -16.42 5.63 0.68
CA PHE A 203 -16.32 6.80 -0.20
C PHE A 203 -17.43 7.82 0.07
N ALA A 204 -18.69 7.39 0.15
CA ALA A 204 -19.81 8.29 0.43
C ALA A 204 -19.73 8.88 1.85
N GLU A 205 -19.27 8.10 2.83
CA GLU A 205 -18.99 8.59 4.20
C GLU A 205 -17.87 9.65 4.21
N SER A 206 -16.76 9.44 3.50
CA SER A 206 -15.66 10.43 3.40
C SER A 206 -16.13 11.74 2.79
N VAL A 207 -16.81 11.67 1.63
CA VAL A 207 -17.31 12.88 0.93
C VAL A 207 -18.34 13.63 1.77
N ALA A 208 -19.21 12.93 2.52
CA ALA A 208 -20.14 13.58 3.46
C ALA A 208 -19.39 14.37 4.55
N LEU A 209 -18.33 13.80 5.13
CA LEU A 209 -17.51 14.46 6.14
C LEU A 209 -16.69 15.62 5.58
N GLU A 210 -16.21 15.52 4.33
CA GLU A 210 -15.52 16.60 3.62
C GLU A 210 -16.45 17.79 3.35
N LEU A 211 -17.69 17.54 2.93
CA LEU A 211 -18.71 18.59 2.75
C LEU A 211 -19.05 19.29 4.08
N ILE A 212 -19.24 18.53 5.16
CA ILE A 212 -19.45 19.09 6.51
C ILE A 212 -18.24 19.93 6.95
N ALA A 213 -17.01 19.46 6.72
CA ALA A 213 -15.79 20.19 7.06
C ALA A 213 -15.59 21.48 6.24
N THR A 214 -16.19 21.59 5.05
CA THR A 214 -16.21 22.84 4.25
C THR A 214 -17.38 23.76 4.59
N GLY A 215 -18.26 23.38 5.53
CA GLY A 215 -19.44 24.18 5.89
C GLY A 215 -20.54 24.20 4.83
N LYS A 216 -20.56 23.23 3.91
CA LYS A 216 -21.57 23.11 2.84
C LYS A 216 -22.78 22.31 3.34
N ASP A 217 -23.64 22.99 4.08
CA ASP A 217 -24.80 22.44 4.80
C ASP A 217 -26.02 22.12 3.93
N GLY A 218 -26.18 22.78 2.78
CA GLY A 218 -27.29 22.57 1.85
C GLY A 218 -27.13 21.35 0.94
N ILE A 219 -25.97 20.68 0.95
CA ILE A 219 -25.71 19.46 0.19
C ILE A 219 -25.93 18.25 1.09
N LYS A 220 -26.95 17.45 0.76
CA LYS A 220 -27.39 16.32 1.56
C LYS A 220 -26.76 15.02 1.05
N THR A 221 -26.62 14.04 1.94
CA THR A 221 -26.07 12.72 1.59
C THR A 221 -26.97 11.62 2.15
N THR A 222 -27.24 10.58 1.34
CA THR A 222 -28.03 9.39 1.74
C THR A 222 -27.31 8.13 1.29
N ILE A 223 -26.96 7.26 2.24
CA ILE A 223 -26.34 5.96 2.01
C ILE A 223 -27.40 4.87 2.25
N VAL A 224 -27.72 4.11 1.21
CA VAL A 224 -28.74 3.05 1.27
C VAL A 224 -28.06 1.68 1.28
N CYS A 225 -28.30 0.90 2.33
CA CYS A 225 -27.74 -0.45 2.48
C CYS A 225 -28.87 -1.49 2.60
N PRO A 226 -29.49 -1.90 1.48
CA PRO A 226 -30.46 -2.99 1.47
C PRO A 226 -29.80 -4.37 1.59
N TYR A 227 -30.54 -5.30 2.18
CA TYR A 227 -30.34 -6.75 2.06
C TYR A 227 -30.75 -7.26 0.67
N PHE A 228 -30.90 -8.56 0.46
CA PHE A 228 -31.34 -9.12 -0.83
C PHE A 228 -32.70 -8.56 -1.26
N ILE A 229 -32.83 -8.25 -2.55
CA ILE A 229 -34.02 -7.67 -3.19
C ILE A 229 -34.40 -8.57 -4.38
N ASN A 230 -35.70 -8.78 -4.58
CA ASN A 230 -36.27 -9.65 -5.60
C ASN A 230 -36.24 -9.00 -7.02
N THR A 231 -35.05 -8.83 -7.61
CA THR A 231 -34.84 -8.04 -8.85
C THR A 231 -34.15 -8.77 -10.02
N GLY A 232 -34.06 -10.10 -10.02
CA GLY A 232 -33.25 -10.85 -10.99
C GLY A 232 -31.77 -10.96 -10.60
N MET A 233 -31.21 -9.90 -10.01
CA MET A 233 -29.79 -9.80 -9.64
C MET A 233 -29.34 -10.82 -8.58
N PHE A 234 -30.27 -11.34 -7.77
CA PHE A 234 -30.00 -12.28 -6.66
C PHE A 234 -30.86 -13.54 -6.75
N ASP A 235 -31.30 -13.93 -7.96
CA ASP A 235 -32.16 -15.08 -8.15
C ASP A 235 -31.46 -16.38 -7.71
N GLY A 236 -32.19 -17.19 -6.93
CA GLY A 236 -31.65 -18.39 -6.27
C GLY A 236 -30.96 -18.14 -4.92
N CYS A 237 -30.77 -16.89 -4.48
CA CYS A 237 -30.39 -16.60 -3.09
C CYS A 237 -31.54 -16.95 -2.13
N SER A 238 -31.21 -17.53 -0.97
CA SER A 238 -32.19 -17.88 0.07
C SER A 238 -31.71 -17.49 1.46
N THR A 239 -32.64 -17.03 2.30
CA THR A 239 -32.38 -16.63 3.70
C THR A 239 -32.68 -17.78 4.65
N LYS A 240 -31.77 -18.07 5.58
CA LYS A 240 -32.00 -19.07 6.64
C LYS A 240 -32.93 -18.58 7.75
N TRP A 241 -33.20 -17.27 7.82
CA TRP A 241 -33.97 -16.63 8.89
C TRP A 241 -34.98 -15.62 8.33
N PRO A 242 -35.98 -16.05 7.53
CA PRO A 242 -36.87 -15.15 6.79
C PRO A 242 -37.67 -14.17 7.68
N ARG A 243 -37.93 -14.50 8.95
CA ARG A 243 -38.58 -13.57 9.91
C ARG A 243 -37.68 -12.43 10.39
N MET A 244 -36.35 -12.57 10.33
CA MET A 244 -35.39 -11.53 10.74
C MET A 244 -34.70 -10.86 9.56
N LEU A 245 -34.44 -11.60 8.49
CA LEU A 245 -33.78 -11.17 7.26
C LEU A 245 -34.62 -11.64 6.05
N PRO A 246 -35.83 -11.08 5.85
CA PRO A 246 -36.62 -11.33 4.65
C PRO A 246 -35.90 -10.79 3.40
N ILE A 247 -36.16 -11.43 2.26
CA ILE A 247 -35.93 -10.82 0.94
C ILE A 247 -36.92 -9.66 0.80
N LEU A 248 -36.47 -8.55 0.20
CA LEU A 248 -37.24 -7.32 0.10
C LEU A 248 -37.88 -7.17 -1.29
N GLU A 249 -39.15 -6.74 -1.33
CA GLU A 249 -39.80 -6.44 -2.61
C GLU A 249 -39.28 -5.11 -3.21
N PRO A 250 -39.06 -5.03 -4.54
CA PRO A 250 -38.44 -3.88 -5.19
C PRO A 250 -39.19 -2.56 -4.98
N GLU A 251 -40.52 -2.59 -5.01
CA GLU A 251 -41.40 -1.43 -4.86
C GLU A 251 -41.34 -0.89 -3.43
N TYR A 252 -41.29 -1.78 -2.43
CA TYR A 252 -41.09 -1.39 -1.04
C TYR A 252 -39.72 -0.73 -0.86
N VAL A 253 -38.66 -1.28 -1.46
CA VAL A 253 -37.31 -0.71 -1.39
C VAL A 253 -37.24 0.67 -2.07
N ALA A 254 -37.69 0.78 -3.32
CA ALA A 254 -37.70 2.04 -4.06
C ALA A 254 -38.47 3.14 -3.31
N LYS A 255 -39.67 2.80 -2.81
CA LYS A 255 -40.49 3.73 -2.02
C LYS A 255 -39.83 4.13 -0.71
N LYS A 256 -39.10 3.23 -0.03
CA LYS A 256 -38.31 3.59 1.16
C LYS A 256 -37.11 4.47 0.84
N ILE A 257 -36.42 4.24 -0.28
CA ILE A 257 -35.31 5.09 -0.74
C ILE A 257 -35.81 6.51 -1.02
N VAL A 258 -36.88 6.66 -1.81
CA VAL A 258 -37.47 7.98 -2.12
C VAL A 258 -37.90 8.70 -0.84
N ASN A 259 -38.55 8.01 0.11
CA ASN A 259 -38.91 8.64 1.39
C ASN A 259 -37.69 9.04 2.25
N ALA A 260 -36.58 8.29 2.22
CA ALA A 260 -35.34 8.68 2.91
C ALA A 260 -34.67 9.91 2.26
N ILE A 261 -34.69 10.00 0.92
CA ILE A 261 -34.21 11.16 0.16
C ILE A 261 -35.05 12.41 0.48
N LEU A 262 -36.36 12.26 0.63
CA LEU A 262 -37.27 13.33 1.03
C LEU A 262 -37.12 13.74 2.52
N MET A 263 -36.50 12.90 3.36
CA MET A 263 -36.27 13.14 4.80
C MET A 263 -34.81 13.49 5.13
N ASP A 264 -33.94 13.67 4.13
CA ASP A 264 -32.49 13.87 4.27
C ASP A 264 -31.80 12.81 5.18
N GLN A 265 -32.29 11.57 5.13
CA GLN A 265 -31.87 10.50 6.02
C GLN A 265 -30.52 9.91 5.60
N THR A 266 -29.46 10.23 6.35
CA THR A 266 -28.06 9.85 6.01
C THR A 266 -27.81 8.35 5.84
N TYR A 267 -28.48 7.49 6.61
CA TYR A 267 -28.36 6.03 6.48
C TYR A 267 -29.71 5.35 6.46
N LEU A 268 -30.02 4.62 5.39
CA LEU A 268 -31.18 3.73 5.26
C LEU A 268 -30.72 2.26 5.20
N LEU A 269 -30.74 1.57 6.35
CA LEU A 269 -30.52 0.12 6.41
C LEU A 269 -31.86 -0.62 6.30
N MET A 270 -31.93 -1.63 5.44
CA MET A 270 -33.15 -2.42 5.23
C MET A 270 -32.83 -3.92 5.17
N PRO A 271 -33.57 -4.80 5.87
CA PRO A 271 -34.64 -4.53 6.84
C PRO A 271 -34.14 -3.83 8.12
N ARG A 272 -35.05 -3.26 8.93
CA ARG A 272 -34.70 -2.51 10.16
C ARG A 272 -33.89 -3.32 11.19
N THR A 273 -33.99 -4.64 11.18
CA THR A 273 -33.15 -5.58 11.97
C THR A 273 -31.65 -5.43 11.68
N MET A 274 -31.27 -4.88 10.51
CA MET A 274 -29.87 -4.59 10.19
C MET A 274 -29.22 -3.56 11.12
N TYR A 275 -29.97 -2.57 11.64
CA TYR A 275 -29.43 -1.62 12.63
C TYR A 275 -28.98 -2.34 13.91
N MET A 276 -29.80 -3.28 14.39
CA MET A 276 -29.48 -4.13 15.56
C MET A 276 -28.25 -5.01 15.28
N LEU A 277 -28.18 -5.65 14.11
CA LEU A 277 -27.03 -6.47 13.70
C LEU A 277 -25.73 -5.65 13.60
N MET A 278 -25.79 -4.41 13.10
CA MET A 278 -24.63 -3.52 13.05
C MET A 278 -24.19 -3.05 14.43
N PHE A 279 -25.13 -2.82 15.35
CA PHE A 279 -24.84 -2.51 16.74
C PHE A 279 -24.14 -3.69 17.45
N LEU A 280 -24.70 -4.91 17.35
CA LEU A 280 -24.05 -6.11 17.92
C LEU A 280 -22.65 -6.35 17.32
N LYS A 281 -22.48 -6.17 16.00
CA LYS A 281 -21.16 -6.28 15.34
C LYS A 281 -20.11 -5.33 15.93
N ARG A 282 -20.51 -4.14 16.40
CA ARG A 282 -19.58 -3.17 17.03
C ARG A 282 -19.24 -3.53 18.49
N LEU A 283 -20.07 -4.32 19.16
CA LEU A 283 -19.82 -4.80 20.54
C LEU A 283 -18.99 -6.10 20.56
N VAL A 284 -19.13 -6.96 19.55
CA VAL A 284 -18.34 -8.20 19.43
C VAL A 284 -16.93 -7.87 18.94
N SER A 285 -16.03 -7.61 19.89
CA SER A 285 -14.58 -7.52 19.67
C SER A 285 -14.06 -8.78 18.94
N PRO A 286 -13.09 -8.67 18.00
CA PRO A 286 -12.55 -9.81 17.26
C PRO A 286 -11.67 -10.71 18.13
N GLY A 287 -12.29 -11.52 18.98
CA GLY A 287 -11.65 -12.68 19.59
C GLY A 287 -11.24 -13.72 18.53
N PRO A 288 -10.34 -14.65 18.87
CA PRO A 288 -9.90 -15.69 17.93
C PRO A 288 -11.11 -16.48 17.42
N HIS A 289 -11.27 -16.55 16.09
CA HIS A 289 -12.43 -17.18 15.46
C HIS A 289 -12.62 -18.62 16.00
N PRO A 290 -13.77 -18.95 16.61
CA PRO A 290 -14.05 -20.33 17.00
C PRO A 290 -14.08 -21.18 15.73
N ARG A 291 -13.30 -22.27 15.71
CA ARG A 291 -13.08 -23.13 14.54
C ARG A 291 -14.42 -23.42 13.85
N ALA A 292 -14.56 -22.95 12.60
CA ALA A 292 -15.80 -23.09 11.86
C ALA A 292 -16.11 -24.58 11.66
N ARG A 293 -17.12 -25.09 12.39
CA ARG A 293 -17.60 -26.47 12.18
C ARG A 293 -18.11 -26.58 10.73
N PRO A 294 -17.78 -27.65 9.97
CA PRO A 294 -18.29 -27.85 8.63
C PRO A 294 -19.80 -28.17 8.67
N GLY A 295 -20.61 -27.11 8.70
CA GLY A 295 -22.07 -27.18 8.80
C GLY A 295 -22.81 -25.97 8.20
N VAL A 296 -22.09 -25.07 7.52
CA VAL A 296 -22.66 -23.87 6.87
C VAL A 296 -22.58 -23.96 5.34
N GLY A 297 -22.60 -25.18 4.80
CA GLY A 297 -22.86 -25.39 3.37
C GLY A 297 -24.31 -25.01 3.03
N ALA A 298 -24.50 -24.30 1.92
CA ALA A 298 -25.80 -24.22 1.27
C ALA A 298 -25.97 -25.49 0.41
N CYS A 299 -26.96 -26.33 0.72
CA CYS A 299 -27.20 -27.55 -0.05
C CYS A 299 -27.80 -27.22 -1.42
N ARG A 300 -26.95 -27.15 -2.45
CA ARG A 300 -27.40 -27.31 -3.84
C ARG A 300 -27.85 -28.76 -4.02
N ARG A 301 -29.16 -29.01 -4.13
CA ARG A 301 -29.67 -30.26 -4.69
C ARG A 301 -29.45 -30.22 -6.21
N ALA A 302 -28.45 -30.95 -6.69
CA ALA A 302 -28.40 -31.33 -8.09
C ALA A 302 -29.41 -32.48 -8.35
N PRO A 303 -30.13 -32.49 -9.48
CA PRO A 303 -31.02 -33.60 -9.84
C PRO A 303 -30.25 -34.74 -10.52
N GLY A 304 -30.52 -35.98 -10.11
CA GLY A 304 -30.12 -37.19 -10.84
C GLY A 304 -28.66 -37.64 -10.64
N GLY A 305 -28.48 -38.85 -10.11
CA GLY A 305 -27.16 -39.49 -9.99
C GLY A 305 -27.09 -40.49 -8.84
N ARG A 306 -27.30 -41.77 -9.13
CA ARG A 306 -26.95 -42.87 -8.19
C ARG A 306 -25.56 -43.37 -8.56
N VAL A 307 -24.69 -43.61 -7.58
CA VAL A 307 -23.79 -44.79 -7.53
C VAL A 307 -23.20 -44.92 -6.12
N PHE A 308 -22.75 -46.13 -5.82
CA PHE A 308 -22.42 -46.72 -4.52
C PHE A 308 -21.43 -45.95 -3.63
N ALA A 309 -21.54 -46.24 -2.33
CA ALA A 309 -20.55 -45.86 -1.32
C ALA A 309 -19.54 -46.98 -1.07
N CYS A 310 -18.35 -46.63 -0.57
CA CYS A 310 -17.49 -47.53 0.17
C CYS A 310 -16.96 -46.85 1.45
N ARG A 311 -16.66 -47.64 2.49
CA ARG A 311 -16.15 -47.17 3.79
C ARG A 311 -14.69 -47.61 3.94
N THR A 312 -13.86 -46.79 4.60
CA THR A 312 -12.89 -47.29 5.61
C THR A 312 -12.37 -46.17 6.53
N TRP A 313 -12.33 -46.49 7.82
CA TRP A 313 -11.43 -45.98 8.86
C TRP A 313 -10.86 -47.25 9.52
N PRO A 314 -9.58 -47.30 9.93
CA PRO A 314 -9.17 -46.75 11.24
C PRO A 314 -7.76 -46.10 11.18
N GLY A 315 -7.12 -45.65 12.28
CA GLY A 315 -7.49 -45.76 13.70
C GLY A 315 -6.62 -44.90 14.63
N THR A 316 -6.78 -45.10 15.94
CA THR A 316 -6.17 -44.30 17.01
C THR A 316 -4.99 -44.99 17.70
N ALA A 317 -3.99 -44.22 18.11
CA ALA A 317 -3.02 -44.64 19.13
C ALA A 317 -2.72 -43.51 20.14
N ARG A 318 -2.64 -43.86 21.43
CA ARG A 318 -2.07 -43.03 22.50
C ARG A 318 -0.94 -43.83 23.16
N ARG A 319 0.13 -43.14 23.58
CA ARG A 319 0.85 -43.47 24.82
C ARG A 319 1.23 -42.18 25.56
N LYS A 320 1.43 -42.30 26.86
CA LYS A 320 2.11 -41.35 27.74
C LYS A 320 3.35 -42.06 28.31
N ASP A 321 4.33 -41.33 28.84
CA ASP A 321 4.52 -41.14 30.29
C ASP A 321 5.86 -40.45 30.62
N VAL A 322 5.83 -39.60 31.66
CA VAL A 322 6.77 -39.41 32.81
C VAL A 322 8.30 -39.36 32.54
N GLY A 323 9.13 -38.49 33.16
CA GLY A 323 8.98 -37.64 34.35
C GLY A 323 10.06 -36.52 34.48
N PRO A 324 10.22 -35.84 35.64
CA PRO A 324 10.61 -34.41 35.69
C PRO A 324 11.96 -34.14 36.48
N PRO A 325 12.36 -32.92 36.97
CA PRO A 325 13.75 -32.45 36.83
C PRO A 325 14.52 -32.11 38.14
N SER A 326 15.81 -31.75 38.03
CA SER A 326 16.71 -31.37 39.14
C SER A 326 17.05 -29.86 39.22
N ARG A 327 17.72 -29.41 40.30
CA ARG A 327 17.90 -27.97 40.66
C ARG A 327 19.33 -27.60 41.14
N ARG A 328 19.92 -26.54 40.56
CA ARG A 328 20.84 -25.54 41.22
C ARG A 328 22.17 -26.11 41.82
N PRO A 329 23.12 -25.32 42.42
CA PRO A 329 23.11 -23.91 42.83
C PRO A 329 24.32 -23.04 42.36
N THR A 330 24.62 -21.95 43.10
CA THR A 330 25.44 -20.76 42.74
C THR A 330 26.43 -20.35 43.85
N THR A 331 27.58 -19.71 43.54
CA THR A 331 28.40 -18.94 44.52
C THR A 331 29.38 -17.91 43.90
N CYS A 332 29.43 -16.70 44.50
CA CYS A 332 30.59 -15.79 44.83
C CYS A 332 31.77 -15.51 43.84
N ARG A 333 32.61 -14.44 43.94
CA ARG A 333 32.85 -13.36 44.95
C ARG A 333 33.50 -12.09 44.30
N LYS A 334 33.72 -11.02 45.10
CA LYS A 334 34.48 -9.76 44.82
C LYS A 334 35.94 -9.79 45.36
N GLU A 335 36.85 -8.78 45.32
CA GLU A 335 36.84 -7.31 44.98
C GLU A 335 38.08 -6.97 44.05
N HIS A 336 39.02 -5.98 44.14
CA HIS A 336 39.36 -4.87 45.06
C HIS A 336 39.93 -3.58 44.34
N LYS A 337 41.13 -3.00 44.67
CA LYS A 337 41.60 -1.66 44.18
C LYS A 337 43.13 -1.38 44.14
N GLY A 338 43.56 -0.52 43.18
CA GLY A 338 44.61 0.54 43.34
C GLY A 338 46.07 0.25 42.89
N PRO A 339 46.96 1.26 42.68
CA PRO A 339 46.81 2.73 42.80
C PRO A 339 47.04 3.51 41.45
N VAL A 340 47.65 4.71 41.46
CA VAL A 340 47.58 5.76 40.40
C VAL A 340 48.97 6.30 39.99
N GLN A 341 49.14 6.70 38.71
CA GLN A 341 50.13 7.71 38.30
C GLN A 341 49.65 8.53 37.08
N CYS A 342 49.98 9.83 37.04
CA CYS A 342 49.76 10.76 35.91
C CYS A 342 51.06 10.88 35.06
N VAL A 343 51.14 11.48 33.86
CA VAL A 343 50.92 12.91 33.50
C VAL A 343 51.01 13.08 31.96
N LEU A 344 50.30 14.08 31.39
CA LEU A 344 50.42 14.71 30.04
C LEU A 344 50.48 13.86 28.74
N GLY A 345 49.39 13.93 27.96
CA GLY A 345 49.37 14.83 26.79
C GLY A 345 49.82 14.31 25.41
N SER A 346 48.88 13.79 24.61
CA SER A 346 48.88 13.93 23.14
C SER A 346 47.51 13.58 22.51
N SER A 347 47.29 14.11 21.30
CA SER A 347 46.25 13.80 20.28
C SER A 347 44.98 12.99 20.69
N HIS A 348 43.80 13.60 20.49
CA HIS A 348 42.52 12.88 20.50
C HIS A 348 42.34 11.97 19.27
N GLY A 349 42.97 10.79 19.30
CA GLY A 349 42.57 9.67 18.45
C GLY A 349 41.11 9.26 18.71
N GLN A 350 40.35 8.96 17.64
CA GLN A 350 38.95 8.53 17.78
C GLN A 350 38.90 7.10 18.33
N GLY A 351 38.75 6.96 19.65
CA GLY A 351 38.52 5.68 20.31
C GLY A 351 37.24 4.98 19.81
N PRO A 352 37.13 3.65 19.98
CA PRO A 352 36.02 2.86 19.46
C PRO A 352 34.68 3.36 20.00
N ARG A 353 33.78 3.75 19.08
CA ARG A 353 32.47 4.29 19.43
C ARG A 353 31.60 3.22 20.10
N ARG A 354 31.14 3.51 21.31
CA ARG A 354 30.13 2.68 22.01
C ARG A 354 28.89 2.49 21.13
N PRO A 355 28.27 1.30 21.09
CA PRO A 355 27.06 1.07 20.32
C PRO A 355 25.93 1.98 20.80
N LYS A 356 25.18 2.58 19.86
CA LYS A 356 23.96 3.33 20.17
C LYS A 356 22.80 2.37 20.44
N PRO A 357 21.79 2.78 21.24
CA PRO A 357 20.54 2.04 21.34
C PRO A 357 19.87 1.89 19.97
N TRP A 358 19.15 0.78 19.82
CA TRP A 358 18.45 0.31 18.61
C TRP A 358 17.90 1.42 17.70
N THR A 359 18.35 1.42 16.44
CA THR A 359 17.84 2.30 15.38
C THR A 359 16.42 1.89 14.95
N LYS A 360 15.56 2.86 14.64
CA LYS A 360 14.18 2.59 14.17
C LYS A 360 14.12 2.06 12.72
N ASN A 361 15.25 2.09 12.03
CA ASN A 361 15.42 1.65 10.66
C ASN A 361 16.42 0.49 10.66
N LEU A 362 16.27 -0.44 9.71
CA LEU A 362 17.21 -1.54 9.45
C LEU A 362 17.76 -1.41 8.02
N ALA A 363 19.07 -1.60 7.86
CA ALA A 363 19.79 -1.42 6.60
C ALA A 363 20.37 -2.73 6.05
N PHE A 364 19.94 -3.11 4.85
CA PHE A 364 20.37 -4.30 4.11
C PHE A 364 21.29 -3.92 2.94
N GLY A 365 22.20 -4.83 2.57
CA GLY A 365 22.91 -4.75 1.30
C GLY A 365 23.15 -6.11 0.65
N ILE A 366 23.46 -6.10 -0.64
CA ILE A 366 23.98 -7.24 -1.41
C ILE A 366 25.21 -6.78 -2.19
N TRP A 367 26.26 -7.58 -2.17
CA TRP A 367 27.52 -7.28 -2.84
C TRP A 367 28.19 -8.57 -3.34
N ASN A 368 28.36 -8.70 -4.66
CA ASN A 368 29.32 -9.63 -5.23
C ASN A 368 30.76 -9.08 -5.02
N VAL A 369 31.60 -9.85 -4.33
CA VAL A 369 32.93 -9.40 -3.87
C VAL A 369 34.12 -9.97 -4.65
N THR A 370 33.88 -10.86 -5.61
CA THR A 370 34.88 -11.57 -6.44
C THR A 370 36.12 -12.00 -5.65
N SER A 371 36.00 -13.10 -4.91
CA SER A 371 36.93 -13.61 -3.87
C SER A 371 37.03 -12.71 -2.64
N LEU A 372 36.69 -13.27 -1.47
CA LEU A 372 36.69 -12.57 -0.18
C LEU A 372 38.04 -12.62 0.56
N GLY A 373 38.79 -13.72 0.41
CA GLY A 373 39.99 -14.00 1.23
C GLY A 373 41.02 -12.86 1.24
N GLY A 374 41.31 -12.33 2.42
CA GLY A 374 42.24 -11.20 2.64
C GLY A 374 41.63 -9.81 2.45
N LYS A 375 40.37 -9.72 2.00
CA LYS A 375 39.63 -8.44 1.82
C LYS A 375 38.74 -8.08 3.01
N GLU A 376 38.62 -8.95 4.01
CA GLU A 376 37.67 -8.86 5.13
C GLU A 376 37.79 -7.55 5.94
N PRO A 377 39.00 -7.02 6.24
CA PRO A 377 39.15 -5.72 6.90
C PRO A 377 38.68 -4.54 6.04
N GLY A 378 38.75 -4.65 4.72
CA GLY A 378 38.21 -3.65 3.78
C GLY A 378 36.69 -3.70 3.74
N LEU A 379 36.13 -4.90 3.65
CA LEU A 379 34.68 -5.15 3.67
C LEU A 379 34.03 -4.54 4.93
N VAL A 380 34.57 -4.82 6.12
CA VAL A 380 34.05 -4.27 7.39
C VAL A 380 34.08 -2.74 7.41
N ARG A 381 35.13 -2.11 6.88
CA ARG A 381 35.23 -0.63 6.82
C ARG A 381 34.14 -0.01 5.95
N GLU A 382 33.90 -0.57 4.75
CA GLU A 382 32.87 -0.05 3.84
C GLU A 382 31.45 -0.30 4.34
N VAL A 383 31.20 -1.49 4.91
CA VAL A 383 29.92 -1.85 5.52
C VAL A 383 29.58 -0.92 6.70
N GLU A 384 30.57 -0.56 7.53
CA GLU A 384 30.40 0.46 8.59
C GLU A 384 30.26 1.90 8.04
N ARG A 385 31.02 2.27 7.00
CA ARG A 385 30.95 3.59 6.32
C ARG A 385 29.53 3.86 5.82
N TYR A 386 28.89 2.84 5.25
CA TYR A 386 27.51 2.91 4.76
C TYR A 386 26.44 2.62 5.81
N ARG A 387 26.82 2.19 7.02
CA ARG A 387 25.92 1.81 8.13
C ARG A 387 24.91 0.75 7.73
N LEU A 388 25.40 -0.30 7.10
CA LEU A 388 24.64 -1.53 6.92
C LEU A 388 24.55 -2.30 8.25
N GLU A 389 23.59 -3.21 8.35
CA GLU A 389 23.36 -4.05 9.54
C GLU A 389 23.30 -5.55 9.18
N ILE A 390 22.86 -5.87 7.95
CA ILE A 390 22.83 -7.21 7.37
C ILE A 390 23.30 -7.10 5.91
N VAL A 391 24.29 -7.89 5.49
CA VAL A 391 24.83 -7.84 4.12
C VAL A 391 24.96 -9.24 3.53
N GLY A 392 24.28 -9.49 2.40
CA GLY A 392 24.51 -10.66 1.56
C GLY A 392 25.82 -10.49 0.79
N LEU A 393 26.66 -11.52 0.80
CA LEU A 393 27.89 -11.60 0.02
C LEU A 393 27.73 -12.71 -1.03
N ALA A 394 28.03 -12.38 -2.28
CA ALA A 394 28.07 -13.32 -3.39
C ALA A 394 29.50 -13.46 -3.94
N SER A 395 29.80 -14.55 -4.64
CA SER A 395 31.11 -14.78 -5.27
C SER A 395 32.30 -14.73 -4.28
N THR A 396 32.15 -15.33 -3.10
CA THR A 396 33.19 -15.28 -2.04
C THR A 396 34.40 -16.19 -2.30
N HIS A 397 34.23 -17.24 -3.12
CA HIS A 397 35.28 -18.12 -3.69
C HIS A 397 36.37 -18.61 -2.71
N SER A 398 36.06 -18.79 -1.43
CA SER A 398 36.96 -19.38 -0.43
C SER A 398 36.63 -20.86 -0.24
N LEU A 399 36.81 -21.47 0.94
CA LEU A 399 36.68 -22.93 1.13
C LEU A 399 36.03 -23.30 2.46
N GLY A 400 35.10 -24.25 2.42
CA GLY A 400 34.36 -24.73 3.58
C GLY A 400 33.12 -23.90 3.93
N SER A 401 32.58 -24.12 5.12
CA SER A 401 31.34 -23.49 5.59
C SER A 401 31.35 -23.33 7.10
N GLY A 402 30.67 -22.30 7.61
CA GLY A 402 30.57 -22.05 9.04
C GLY A 402 30.38 -20.59 9.40
N THR A 403 30.94 -20.21 10.55
CA THR A 403 30.81 -18.87 11.13
C THR A 403 32.18 -18.33 11.54
N GLN A 404 32.54 -17.16 11.03
CA GLN A 404 33.81 -16.47 11.31
C GLN A 404 33.53 -15.13 12.01
N LEU A 405 34.27 -14.85 13.09
CA LEU A 405 34.30 -13.53 13.71
C LEU A 405 35.34 -12.66 12.99
N LEU A 406 34.94 -11.47 12.55
CA LEU A 406 35.78 -10.50 11.86
C LEU A 406 36.11 -9.32 12.78
N GLU A 407 36.90 -8.37 12.27
CA GLU A 407 37.22 -7.11 12.97
C GLU A 407 35.96 -6.41 13.51
N ARG A 408 36.13 -5.68 14.63
CA ARG A 408 35.08 -4.86 15.27
C ARG A 408 33.85 -5.65 15.76
N GLY A 409 33.92 -6.99 15.77
CA GLY A 409 32.89 -7.89 16.27
C GLY A 409 31.85 -8.30 15.24
N TRP A 410 32.08 -7.99 13.96
CA TRP A 410 31.22 -8.42 12.86
C TRP A 410 31.25 -9.94 12.70
N THR A 411 30.13 -10.55 12.31
CA THR A 411 30.01 -12.01 12.21
C THR A 411 29.64 -12.40 10.79
N LEU A 412 30.51 -13.16 10.13
CA LEU A 412 30.28 -13.73 8.80
C LEU A 412 29.78 -15.17 8.94
N PHE A 413 28.59 -15.43 8.43
CA PHE A 413 28.05 -16.78 8.22
C PHE A 413 28.22 -17.12 6.74
N TYR A 414 28.82 -18.25 6.39
CA TYR A 414 29.20 -18.54 5.00
C TYR A 414 29.06 -20.02 4.62
N SER A 415 28.80 -20.27 3.33
CA SER A 415 28.74 -21.58 2.71
C SER A 415 29.45 -21.56 1.37
N GLU A 416 30.49 -22.36 1.23
CA GLU A 416 31.34 -22.42 0.05
C GLU A 416 31.71 -23.87 -0.29
N VAL A 417 32.48 -24.02 -1.36
CA VAL A 417 32.88 -25.31 -1.91
C VAL A 417 33.67 -26.16 -0.88
N PRO A 418 33.41 -27.48 -0.79
CA PRO A 418 34.15 -28.39 0.08
C PRO A 418 35.67 -28.40 -0.15
N HIS A 419 36.42 -28.76 0.89
CA HIS A 419 37.88 -28.86 0.83
C HIS A 419 38.31 -29.96 -0.15
N GLY A 420 39.04 -29.57 -1.21
CA GLY A 420 39.52 -30.45 -2.27
C GLY A 420 38.90 -30.20 -3.64
N GLU A 421 37.75 -29.52 -3.70
CA GLU A 421 37.12 -29.12 -4.96
C GLU A 421 37.59 -27.74 -5.48
N ARG A 422 37.41 -27.49 -6.78
CA ARG A 422 37.73 -26.19 -7.39
C ARG A 422 36.71 -25.14 -6.94
N ARG A 423 37.20 -24.02 -6.39
CA ARG A 423 36.45 -22.85 -5.90
C ARG A 423 35.52 -22.23 -6.98
N ARG A 424 34.37 -22.85 -7.24
CA ARG A 424 33.40 -22.48 -8.31
C ARG A 424 32.35 -21.45 -7.88
N ALA A 425 32.04 -21.38 -6.58
CA ALA A 425 31.01 -20.52 -6.00
C ALA A 425 31.31 -20.30 -4.52
N GLY A 426 30.54 -19.42 -3.88
CA GLY A 426 30.56 -19.17 -2.45
C GLY A 426 29.62 -18.03 -2.10
N VAL A 427 28.91 -18.16 -0.98
CA VAL A 427 27.88 -17.22 -0.54
C VAL A 427 27.96 -16.99 0.97
N GLY A 428 27.58 -15.80 1.43
CA GLY A 428 27.58 -15.48 2.86
C GLY A 428 26.58 -14.41 3.28
N LEU A 429 26.46 -14.26 4.60
CA LEU A 429 25.70 -13.25 5.31
C LEU A 429 26.58 -12.65 6.41
N LEU A 430 26.93 -11.38 6.24
CA LEU A 430 27.70 -10.58 7.18
C LEU A 430 26.75 -9.77 8.07
N ILE A 431 26.86 -9.97 9.39
CA ILE A 431 25.90 -9.49 10.39
C ILE A 431 26.60 -8.55 11.39
N ALA A 432 25.93 -7.43 11.68
CA ALA A 432 26.44 -6.43 12.61
C ALA A 432 26.48 -6.94 14.06
N PRO A 433 27.47 -6.52 14.88
CA PRO A 433 27.65 -7.02 16.25
C PRO A 433 26.39 -6.94 17.14
N GLN A 434 25.53 -5.95 16.89
CA GLN A 434 24.30 -5.72 17.65
C GLN A 434 23.20 -6.74 17.32
N LEU A 435 23.25 -7.35 16.13
CA LEU A 435 22.30 -8.35 15.63
C LEU A 435 22.79 -9.80 15.79
N THR A 436 24.11 -10.05 15.86
CA THR A 436 24.65 -11.41 16.07
C THR A 436 24.03 -12.11 17.28
N GLN A 437 23.91 -11.42 18.41
CA GLN A 437 23.27 -11.94 19.64
C GLN A 437 21.76 -12.21 19.53
N HIS A 438 21.14 -11.79 18.41
CA HIS A 438 19.71 -11.95 18.10
C HIS A 438 19.48 -12.92 16.93
N VAL A 439 20.52 -13.58 16.41
CA VAL A 439 20.38 -14.70 15.45
C VAL A 439 19.75 -15.88 16.17
N LEU A 440 18.62 -16.36 15.65
CA LEU A 440 17.91 -17.53 16.19
C LEU A 440 18.40 -18.83 15.55
N GLU A 441 18.77 -18.79 14.27
CA GLU A 441 19.01 -19.96 13.43
C GLU A 441 19.89 -19.60 12.23
N PHE A 442 20.70 -20.56 11.77
CA PHE A 442 21.52 -20.48 10.55
C PHE A 442 21.41 -21.81 9.80
N SER A 443 21.11 -21.75 8.49
CA SER A 443 20.93 -22.89 7.62
C SER A 443 21.92 -22.84 6.45
N LEU A 444 22.83 -23.82 6.42
CA LEU A 444 23.69 -24.13 5.29
C LEU A 444 22.90 -25.00 4.31
N VAL A 445 22.66 -24.50 3.09
CA VAL A 445 21.87 -25.24 2.08
C VAL A 445 22.80 -25.84 1.03
N ASN A 446 23.59 -25.01 0.34
CA ASN A 446 24.67 -25.42 -0.56
C ASN A 446 25.68 -24.26 -0.75
N GLU A 447 26.60 -24.34 -1.70
CA GLU A 447 27.60 -23.29 -1.98
C GLU A 447 27.05 -22.06 -2.72
N ARG A 448 25.75 -22.04 -3.02
CA ARG A 448 25.01 -20.97 -3.73
C ARG A 448 23.88 -20.33 -2.91
N VAL A 449 23.41 -20.97 -1.83
CA VAL A 449 22.27 -20.52 -1.01
C VAL A 449 22.57 -20.71 0.47
N VAL A 450 22.34 -19.67 1.27
CA VAL A 450 22.31 -19.73 2.75
C VAL A 450 21.11 -18.96 3.30
N SER A 451 20.58 -19.42 4.43
CA SER A 451 19.51 -18.72 5.15
C SER A 451 19.91 -18.45 6.61
N LEU A 452 19.57 -17.27 7.11
CA LEU A 452 19.81 -16.84 8.48
C LEU A 452 18.54 -16.22 9.06
N ARG A 453 18.25 -16.51 10.34
CA ARG A 453 17.03 -16.05 10.99
C ARG A 453 17.30 -15.05 12.14
N PRO A 454 17.60 -13.77 11.87
CA PRO A 454 17.76 -12.76 12.91
C PRO A 454 16.41 -12.23 13.43
N ARG A 455 16.33 -12.02 14.75
CA ARG A 455 15.22 -11.27 15.36
C ARG A 455 15.49 -9.77 15.30
N ALA A 456 14.67 -9.06 14.54
CA ALA A 456 14.71 -7.61 14.39
C ALA A 456 13.64 -6.93 15.26
N GLY A 457 13.93 -6.77 16.55
CA GLY A 457 13.01 -6.19 17.54
C GLY A 457 11.82 -7.11 17.81
N ASP A 458 10.62 -6.69 17.38
CA ASP A 458 9.38 -7.48 17.53
C ASP A 458 9.14 -8.44 16.36
N ARG A 459 9.87 -8.32 15.24
CA ARG A 459 9.78 -9.25 14.11
C ARG A 459 10.90 -10.28 14.13
N CYS A 460 10.62 -11.48 13.65
CA CYS A 460 11.64 -12.40 13.16
C CYS A 460 11.75 -12.22 11.63
N LEU A 461 12.97 -12.24 11.12
CA LEU A 461 13.25 -12.16 9.69
C LEU A 461 13.85 -13.49 9.23
N THR A 462 13.48 -13.96 8.04
CA THR A 462 14.23 -15.00 7.34
C THR A 462 14.99 -14.31 6.22
N VAL A 463 16.32 -14.24 6.35
CA VAL A 463 17.20 -13.58 5.38
C VAL A 463 17.96 -14.63 4.58
N VAL A 464 17.69 -14.69 3.28
CA VAL A 464 18.35 -15.62 2.35
C VAL A 464 19.38 -14.85 1.53
N SER A 465 20.60 -15.40 1.39
CA SER A 465 21.65 -14.88 0.51
C SER A 465 21.93 -15.89 -0.60
N THR A 466 22.06 -15.42 -1.85
CA THR A 466 22.14 -16.30 -3.03
C THR A 466 23.16 -15.86 -4.09
N TYR A 467 23.73 -16.85 -4.79
CA TYR A 467 24.62 -16.65 -5.95
C TYR A 467 24.28 -17.61 -7.11
N GLY A 468 23.54 -17.10 -8.08
CA GLY A 468 23.04 -17.85 -9.23
C GLY A 468 24.15 -18.36 -10.17
N PRO A 469 23.92 -19.47 -10.89
CA PRO A 469 24.91 -20.03 -11.81
C PRO A 469 24.99 -19.27 -13.14
N ASN A 470 26.19 -19.17 -13.71
CA ASN A 470 26.44 -18.52 -15.00
C ASN A 470 26.02 -19.39 -16.20
N GLY A 471 25.62 -20.64 -15.97
CA GLY A 471 25.21 -21.61 -16.99
C GLY A 471 23.74 -21.97 -16.88
N SER A 472 23.03 -21.96 -18.01
CA SER A 472 21.58 -22.25 -18.08
C SER A 472 21.17 -23.66 -17.62
N VAL A 473 22.11 -24.61 -17.59
CA VAL A 473 21.86 -26.00 -17.18
C VAL A 473 21.74 -26.15 -15.66
N GLU A 474 22.49 -25.37 -14.88
CA GLU A 474 22.42 -25.37 -13.41
C GLU A 474 21.25 -24.53 -12.87
N TYR A 475 20.72 -23.62 -13.70
CA TYR A 475 19.77 -22.57 -13.26
C TYR A 475 18.44 -23.09 -12.71
N PRO A 476 17.75 -24.07 -13.33
CA PRO A 476 16.48 -24.59 -12.81
C PRO A 476 16.65 -25.25 -11.43
N THR A 477 17.71 -26.03 -11.24
CA THR A 477 18.02 -26.67 -9.96
C THR A 477 18.33 -25.64 -8.87
N PHE A 478 19.00 -24.55 -9.22
CA PHE A 478 19.23 -23.43 -8.30
C PHE A 478 17.93 -22.73 -7.89
N LEU A 479 17.01 -22.49 -8.84
CA LEU A 479 15.69 -21.88 -8.55
C LEU A 479 14.83 -22.77 -7.67
N GLU A 480 14.82 -24.09 -7.87
CA GLU A 480 14.01 -25.00 -7.05
C GLU A 480 14.57 -25.12 -5.63
N THR A 481 15.89 -25.22 -5.45
CA THR A 481 16.52 -25.13 -4.11
C THR A 481 16.20 -23.81 -3.41
N LEU A 482 16.12 -22.70 -4.16
CA LEU A 482 15.70 -21.41 -3.61
C LEU A 482 14.21 -21.41 -3.23
N ARG A 483 13.33 -22.02 -4.02
CA ARG A 483 11.90 -22.19 -3.73
C ARG A 483 11.71 -22.94 -2.41
N GLU A 484 12.35 -24.10 -2.25
CA GLU A 484 12.29 -24.90 -1.00
C GLU A 484 12.68 -24.10 0.25
N VAL A 485 13.75 -23.29 0.16
CA VAL A 485 14.25 -22.46 1.27
C VAL A 485 13.30 -21.30 1.61
N LEU A 486 12.60 -20.76 0.62
CA LEU A 486 11.62 -19.68 0.81
C LEU A 486 10.28 -20.22 1.35
N GLU A 487 9.82 -21.38 0.86
CA GLU A 487 8.59 -22.03 1.32
C GLU A 487 8.76 -22.68 2.71
N GLY A 488 9.97 -23.13 3.06
CA GLY A 488 10.32 -23.63 4.39
C GLY A 488 10.40 -22.55 5.49
N ALA A 489 10.21 -21.27 5.17
CA ALA A 489 10.32 -20.17 6.13
C ALA A 489 9.24 -20.25 7.24
N PRO A 490 9.59 -20.02 8.53
CA PRO A 490 8.63 -20.12 9.63
C PRO A 490 7.43 -19.18 9.50
N THR A 491 6.22 -19.71 9.70
CA THR A 491 4.96 -18.98 9.48
C THR A 491 4.85 -17.74 10.38
N GLY A 492 5.02 -16.55 9.79
CA GLY A 492 4.96 -15.26 10.48
C GLY A 492 6.28 -14.49 10.51
N ASP A 493 7.39 -15.08 10.03
CA ASP A 493 8.61 -14.36 9.73
C ASP A 493 8.46 -13.51 8.45
N SER A 494 9.11 -12.33 8.40
CA SER A 494 9.21 -11.53 7.18
C SER A 494 10.43 -12.00 6.36
N ILE A 495 10.25 -12.33 5.08
CA ILE A 495 11.36 -12.81 4.22
C ILE A 495 12.05 -11.66 3.49
N VAL A 496 13.40 -11.68 3.51
CA VAL A 496 14.29 -10.82 2.72
C VAL A 496 15.25 -11.72 1.93
N LEU A 497 15.39 -11.46 0.63
CA LEU A 497 16.26 -12.19 -0.28
C LEU A 497 17.29 -11.22 -0.89
N LEU A 498 18.56 -11.58 -0.76
CA LEU A 498 19.73 -10.80 -1.14
C LEU A 498 20.52 -11.64 -2.14
N GLY A 499 20.47 -11.32 -3.43
CA GLY A 499 21.00 -12.23 -4.46
C GLY A 499 21.71 -11.55 -5.59
N ASP A 500 22.84 -12.11 -6.02
CA ASP A 500 23.31 -11.94 -7.39
C ASP A 500 22.80 -13.13 -8.21
N PHE A 501 21.96 -12.83 -9.21
CA PHE A 501 21.28 -13.84 -10.01
C PHE A 501 22.02 -14.21 -11.29
N ASN A 502 23.07 -13.47 -11.68
CA ASN A 502 23.77 -13.58 -12.98
C ASN A 502 22.87 -13.54 -14.25
N ALA A 503 21.57 -13.26 -14.10
CA ALA A 503 20.63 -13.09 -15.19
C ALA A 503 20.74 -11.65 -15.72
N HIS A 504 21.20 -11.48 -16.96
CA HIS A 504 21.39 -10.17 -17.60
C HIS A 504 20.07 -9.48 -17.97
N VAL A 505 19.33 -9.06 -16.94
CA VAL A 505 17.98 -8.48 -17.03
C VAL A 505 18.04 -6.95 -17.12
N GLY A 506 17.00 -6.39 -17.75
CA GLY A 506 16.77 -4.94 -17.77
C GLY A 506 16.40 -4.37 -16.38
N ASN A 507 16.01 -3.10 -16.37
CA ASN A 507 15.54 -2.40 -15.17
C ASN A 507 14.02 -2.51 -14.94
N ASP A 508 13.37 -3.50 -15.55
CA ASP A 508 11.92 -3.72 -15.58
C ASP A 508 11.48 -4.84 -14.63
N SER A 509 10.37 -4.64 -13.91
CA SER A 509 9.89 -5.59 -12.89
C SER A 509 9.25 -6.86 -13.45
N ASP A 510 8.58 -6.77 -14.60
CA ASP A 510 7.85 -7.92 -15.15
C ASP A 510 8.82 -8.92 -15.80
N THR A 511 9.89 -8.42 -16.40
CA THR A 511 11.02 -9.23 -16.88
C THR A 511 11.69 -9.99 -15.74
N TRP A 512 11.83 -9.40 -14.54
CA TRP A 512 12.37 -10.08 -13.36
C TRP A 512 11.47 -11.20 -12.83
N ARG A 513 10.14 -11.11 -12.96
CA ARG A 513 9.22 -12.18 -12.52
C ARG A 513 9.45 -13.48 -13.28
N GLY A 514 9.65 -13.39 -14.61
CA GLY A 514 9.97 -14.54 -15.47
C GLY A 514 11.38 -15.13 -15.28
N VAL A 515 12.22 -14.53 -14.43
CA VAL A 515 13.62 -14.95 -14.18
C VAL A 515 13.78 -15.70 -12.87
N ILE A 516 12.97 -15.37 -11.85
CA ILE A 516 13.00 -16.03 -10.53
C ILE A 516 11.82 -17.01 -10.36
N ASP A 517 10.80 -16.97 -11.25
CA ASP A 517 9.62 -17.85 -11.25
C ASP A 517 8.85 -17.89 -9.91
N LEU A 518 8.79 -16.73 -9.26
CA LEU A 518 8.14 -16.54 -7.96
C LEU A 518 6.73 -15.96 -8.13
N GLU A 519 5.72 -16.83 -8.29
CA GLU A 519 4.30 -16.48 -8.08
C GLU A 519 4.08 -15.79 -6.71
N TRP A 520 4.96 -16.08 -5.75
CA TRP A 520 4.93 -15.59 -4.37
C TRP A 520 5.54 -14.18 -4.18
N CYS A 521 6.29 -13.64 -5.15
CA CYS A 521 7.10 -12.43 -4.91
C CYS A 521 6.89 -11.32 -5.97
N PRO A 522 5.99 -10.34 -5.70
CA PRO A 522 5.52 -9.42 -6.72
C PRO A 522 6.47 -8.26 -7.08
N ASP A 523 7.42 -7.87 -6.22
CA ASP A 523 8.19 -6.62 -6.38
C ASP A 523 9.68 -6.75 -5.99
N VAL A 524 10.57 -6.51 -6.97
CA VAL A 524 12.00 -6.27 -6.75
C VAL A 524 12.21 -4.88 -6.13
N THR A 525 12.89 -4.74 -4.98
CA THR A 525 12.96 -3.41 -4.33
C THR A 525 13.81 -2.40 -5.11
N ASN A 526 14.75 -2.87 -5.93
CA ASN A 526 15.55 -2.05 -6.87
C ASN A 526 14.69 -1.30 -7.91
N THR A 527 13.48 -1.76 -8.25
CA THR A 527 12.61 -1.11 -9.27
C THR A 527 11.53 -0.21 -8.66
N ILE A 528 11.22 -0.35 -7.35
CA ILE A 528 10.20 0.46 -6.63
C ILE A 528 10.50 1.97 -6.71
N HIS A 529 11.77 2.36 -6.65
CA HIS A 529 12.18 3.75 -6.52
C HIS A 529 12.78 4.32 -7.82
N LYS A 530 12.17 5.39 -8.36
CA LYS A 530 12.67 6.05 -9.58
C LYS A 530 13.98 6.79 -9.30
N HIS A 531 15.06 6.32 -9.91
CA HIS A 531 16.40 6.87 -9.76
C HIS A 531 17.07 7.10 -11.12
N LYS A 532 18.18 7.86 -11.15
CA LYS A 532 19.05 7.89 -12.33
C LYS A 532 19.65 6.49 -12.52
N GLY A 533 19.83 6.04 -13.77
CA GLY A 533 20.37 4.69 -14.07
C GLY A 533 21.71 4.36 -13.38
N ALA A 534 22.53 5.37 -13.07
CA ALA A 534 23.75 5.21 -12.26
C ALA A 534 23.52 4.63 -10.85
N HIS A 535 22.29 4.69 -10.32
CA HIS A 535 21.88 4.11 -9.04
C HIS A 535 20.94 2.90 -9.20
N GLN A 536 20.81 2.35 -10.42
CA GLN A 536 19.95 1.20 -10.74
C GLN A 536 20.73 0.01 -11.32
N TYR A 537 21.69 0.26 -12.23
CA TYR A 537 22.54 -0.79 -12.78
C TYR A 537 23.69 -1.12 -11.83
N THR A 538 23.87 -2.41 -11.55
CA THR A 538 24.83 -2.93 -10.57
C THR A 538 26.13 -3.40 -11.22
N TRP A 539 26.07 -3.78 -12.49
CA TRP A 539 27.19 -4.28 -13.30
C TRP A 539 27.31 -3.56 -14.64
N TYR A 540 28.53 -3.46 -15.16
CA TYR A 540 28.86 -2.74 -16.40
C TYR A 540 29.92 -3.49 -17.22
N GLN A 541 29.75 -3.50 -18.55
CA GLN A 541 30.70 -4.12 -19.48
C GLN A 541 31.26 -3.07 -20.44
N ASP A 542 32.47 -2.57 -20.16
CA ASP A 542 33.11 -1.48 -20.92
C ASP A 542 33.20 -1.78 -22.43
N THR A 543 33.56 -3.00 -22.81
CA THR A 543 33.79 -3.41 -24.20
C THR A 543 32.54 -3.44 -25.08
N LEU A 544 31.33 -3.49 -24.49
CA LEU A 544 30.05 -3.54 -25.22
C LEU A 544 29.06 -2.45 -24.78
N GLY A 545 29.45 -1.57 -23.86
CA GLY A 545 28.59 -0.52 -23.27
C GLY A 545 27.38 -1.04 -22.48
N ARG A 546 27.29 -2.36 -22.25
CA ARG A 546 26.13 -3.02 -21.65
C ARG A 546 26.02 -2.71 -20.16
N ARG A 547 24.77 -2.54 -19.69
CA ARG A 547 24.44 -2.30 -18.28
C ARG A 547 23.41 -3.33 -17.86
N SER A 548 23.66 -4.04 -16.76
CA SER A 548 22.71 -5.01 -16.21
C SER A 548 22.35 -4.63 -14.77
N MET A 549 21.15 -5.00 -14.35
CA MET A 549 20.88 -5.27 -12.94
C MET A 549 21.09 -6.78 -12.76
N ILE A 550 21.94 -7.20 -11.83
CA ILE A 550 22.16 -8.62 -11.49
C ILE A 550 22.17 -8.86 -9.98
N ASP A 551 22.67 -7.91 -9.21
CA ASP A 551 22.56 -7.84 -7.75
C ASP A 551 21.19 -7.23 -7.35
N VAL A 552 20.39 -7.96 -6.58
CA VAL A 552 18.99 -7.63 -6.28
C VAL A 552 18.68 -7.76 -4.80
N VAL A 553 17.95 -6.76 -4.27
CA VAL A 553 17.25 -6.90 -2.99
C VAL A 553 15.76 -7.15 -3.27
N VAL A 554 15.24 -8.22 -2.68
CA VAL A 554 13.86 -8.68 -2.80
C VAL A 554 13.26 -8.82 -1.40
N MET A 555 12.01 -8.40 -1.21
CA MET A 555 11.33 -8.44 0.09
C MET A 555 9.86 -8.77 -0.10
N LEU A 556 9.28 -9.57 0.80
CA LEU A 556 7.86 -9.90 0.74
C LEU A 556 6.95 -8.66 0.95
N SER A 557 5.69 -8.82 0.53
CA SER A 557 4.67 -7.77 0.52
C SER A 557 4.35 -7.16 1.89
N ASP A 558 4.69 -7.83 2.99
CA ASP A 558 4.53 -7.30 4.36
C ASP A 558 5.62 -6.28 4.72
N LEU A 559 6.82 -6.40 4.14
CA LEU A 559 7.91 -5.44 4.26
C LEU A 559 7.81 -4.31 3.24
N ARG A 560 7.22 -4.54 2.06
CA ARG A 560 7.07 -3.53 0.99
C ARG A 560 6.63 -2.12 1.47
N PRO A 561 5.60 -1.94 2.34
CA PRO A 561 5.18 -0.62 2.82
C PRO A 561 6.18 0.07 3.77
N HIS A 562 7.22 -0.65 4.20
CA HIS A 562 8.23 -0.21 5.16
C HIS A 562 9.56 0.15 4.47
N VAL A 563 9.74 -0.17 3.19
CA VAL A 563 10.94 0.17 2.40
C VAL A 563 10.97 1.69 2.16
N LEU A 564 12.10 2.31 2.51
CA LEU A 564 12.30 3.76 2.47
C LEU A 564 12.97 4.23 1.17
N ASP A 565 13.90 3.42 0.65
CA ASP A 565 14.79 3.72 -0.48
C ASP A 565 15.57 2.45 -0.85
N THR A 566 15.94 2.26 -2.12
CA THR A 566 16.86 1.19 -2.56
C THR A 566 17.79 1.72 -3.65
N ARG A 567 19.12 1.70 -3.42
CA ARG A 567 20.10 2.36 -4.32
C ARG A 567 21.42 1.63 -4.44
N VAL A 568 21.95 1.63 -5.66
CA VAL A 568 23.33 1.24 -5.98
C VAL A 568 24.34 2.34 -5.57
N LYS A 569 25.44 1.94 -4.93
CA LYS A 569 26.57 2.79 -4.50
C LYS A 569 27.81 2.51 -5.37
N ARG A 570 28.38 3.57 -5.95
CA ARG A 570 29.53 3.48 -6.88
C ARG A 570 30.90 3.80 -6.26
N GLY A 571 30.95 4.43 -5.09
CA GLY A 571 32.19 4.85 -4.42
C GLY A 571 32.64 3.87 -3.35
N VAL A 572 32.53 2.57 -3.63
CA VAL A 572 32.76 1.45 -2.70
C VAL A 572 33.83 0.56 -3.32
N GLU A 573 34.95 0.37 -2.62
CA GLU A 573 36.15 -0.22 -3.22
C GLU A 573 36.57 -1.50 -2.49
N LEU A 574 36.47 -2.63 -3.18
CA LEU A 574 36.86 -3.96 -2.69
C LEU A 574 37.45 -4.85 -3.81
N SER A 575 37.98 -4.22 -4.87
CA SER A 575 38.48 -4.89 -6.08
C SER A 575 37.46 -5.90 -6.64
N THR A 576 36.33 -5.37 -7.09
CA THR A 576 35.19 -6.05 -7.73
C THR A 576 34.59 -5.11 -8.78
N ASP A 577 34.07 -5.67 -9.87
CA ASP A 577 33.35 -4.96 -10.94
C ASP A 577 31.86 -4.73 -10.62
N HIS A 578 31.36 -5.30 -9.52
CA HIS A 578 29.99 -5.09 -9.02
C HIS A 578 29.89 -3.93 -8.03
N HIS A 579 28.81 -3.17 -8.14
CA HIS A 579 28.47 -2.08 -7.22
C HIS A 579 27.53 -2.53 -6.09
N LEU A 580 27.91 -2.26 -4.83
CA LEU A 580 27.09 -2.49 -3.64
C LEU A 580 25.67 -1.92 -3.79
N VAL A 581 24.65 -2.78 -3.64
CA VAL A 581 23.25 -2.36 -3.53
C VAL A 581 22.89 -2.19 -2.06
N MET A 582 22.16 -1.12 -1.72
CA MET A 582 21.64 -0.87 -0.38
C MET A 582 20.11 -0.74 -0.39
N SER A 583 19.44 -1.26 0.64
CA SER A 583 18.01 -1.06 0.88
C SER A 583 17.75 -0.75 2.37
N TRP A 584 16.87 0.20 2.67
CA TRP A 584 16.54 0.59 4.05
C TRP A 584 15.07 0.38 4.34
N ILE A 585 14.74 -0.17 5.52
CA ILE A 585 13.35 -0.32 6.00
C ILE A 585 13.11 0.42 7.32
N HIS A 586 11.84 0.72 7.65
CA HIS A 586 11.41 1.24 8.95
C HIS A 586 10.59 0.21 9.73
N LEU A 587 11.06 -0.23 10.90
CA LEU A 587 10.46 -1.37 11.60
C LEU A 587 9.26 -1.03 12.51
N TRP A 588 9.03 0.25 12.82
CA TRP A 588 8.05 0.66 13.84
C TRP A 588 6.66 0.99 13.30
N ARG A 589 5.63 0.54 14.03
CA ARG A 589 4.23 0.54 13.61
C ARG A 589 3.53 1.88 13.84
N ARG A 590 3.72 2.84 12.93
CA ARG A 590 2.74 3.90 12.65
C ARG A 590 2.76 4.18 11.15
N MET A 591 1.60 4.21 10.52
CA MET A 591 1.46 4.68 9.14
C MET A 591 2.03 6.10 9.07
N LEU A 592 2.98 6.35 8.16
CA LEU A 592 3.57 7.69 8.02
C LEU A 592 2.49 8.64 7.50
N ASP A 593 2.19 9.66 8.31
CA ASP A 593 1.17 10.67 8.02
C ASP A 593 1.52 11.47 6.75
N ARG A 594 0.96 10.99 5.62
CA ARG A 594 1.09 11.52 4.26
C ARG A 594 2.49 11.36 3.65
N LEU A 595 2.55 11.30 2.33
CA LEU A 595 3.75 11.72 1.61
C LEU A 595 4.01 13.17 2.02
N GLY A 596 5.14 13.40 2.71
CA GLY A 596 5.52 14.74 3.14
C GLY A 596 5.59 15.69 1.95
N ARG A 597 5.23 16.97 2.16
CA ARG A 597 5.35 18.02 1.13
C ARG A 597 6.67 17.85 0.39
N PRO A 598 6.69 17.80 -0.97
CA PRO A 598 7.93 17.57 -1.70
C PRO A 598 8.96 18.58 -1.23
N LYS A 599 10.12 18.09 -0.77
CA LYS A 599 11.22 18.97 -0.34
C LYS A 599 11.46 19.95 -1.49
N ARG A 600 11.24 21.24 -1.25
CA ARG A 600 11.49 22.30 -2.24
C ARG A 600 12.99 22.32 -2.53
N ILE A 601 13.45 21.55 -3.52
CA ILE A 601 14.85 21.56 -3.94
C ILE A 601 15.02 22.83 -4.77
N VAL A 602 15.47 23.87 -4.09
CA VAL A 602 16.00 25.09 -4.69
C VAL A 602 17.21 24.69 -5.53
N ARG A 603 17.18 25.02 -6.83
CA ARG A 603 18.29 24.81 -7.77
C ARG A 603 18.55 26.11 -8.50
N VAL A 604 19.82 26.37 -8.83
CA VAL A 604 20.20 27.50 -9.68
C VAL A 604 19.56 27.34 -11.07
N CYS A 605 19.06 28.44 -11.64
CA CYS A 605 18.51 28.50 -12.99
C CYS A 605 19.62 28.58 -14.06
N TRP A 606 20.58 27.66 -14.04
CA TRP A 606 21.77 27.65 -14.92
C TRP A 606 21.42 27.75 -16.41
N GLU A 607 20.21 27.33 -16.81
CA GLU A 607 19.72 27.46 -18.19
C GLU A 607 19.62 28.94 -18.64
N ARG A 608 19.51 29.90 -17.72
CA ARG A 608 19.54 31.34 -18.03
C ARG A 608 20.91 31.83 -18.53
N LEU A 609 21.98 31.06 -18.38
CA LEU A 609 23.27 31.36 -19.02
C LEU A 609 23.23 31.24 -20.56
N ALA A 610 22.12 30.77 -21.14
CA ALA A 610 21.83 30.89 -22.57
C ALA A 610 21.64 32.35 -23.02
N ASP A 611 21.16 33.23 -22.14
CA ASP A 611 21.04 34.68 -22.36
C ASP A 611 22.44 35.33 -22.32
N PRO A 612 22.86 36.07 -23.37
CA PRO A 612 24.16 36.76 -23.39
C PRO A 612 24.36 37.74 -22.22
N PHE A 613 23.32 38.48 -21.81
CA PHE A 613 23.42 39.49 -20.76
C PHE A 613 23.57 38.84 -19.37
N VAL A 614 22.80 37.79 -19.09
CA VAL A 614 22.95 37.01 -17.84
C VAL A 614 24.32 36.35 -17.77
N ARG A 615 24.87 35.89 -18.92
CA ARG A 615 26.22 35.31 -19.02
C ARG A 615 27.31 36.34 -18.76
N GLU A 616 27.17 37.57 -19.25
CA GLU A 616 28.11 38.66 -18.97
C GLU A 616 28.12 39.04 -17.48
N VAL A 617 26.94 39.21 -16.88
CA VAL A 617 26.78 39.45 -15.43
C VAL A 617 27.37 38.31 -14.59
N PHE A 618 27.12 37.05 -14.97
CA PHE A 618 27.73 35.87 -14.34
C PHE A 618 29.26 35.93 -14.41
N ASN A 619 29.82 36.17 -15.60
CA ASN A 619 31.27 36.26 -15.80
C ASN A 619 31.91 37.42 -14.99
N SER A 620 31.19 38.52 -14.78
CA SER A 620 31.64 39.62 -13.93
C SER A 620 31.75 39.19 -12.46
N TYR A 621 30.67 38.66 -11.88
CA TYR A 621 30.69 38.15 -10.50
C TYR A 621 31.70 37.01 -10.31
N LEU A 622 31.84 36.13 -11.31
CA LEU A 622 32.78 35.02 -11.26
C LEU A 622 34.23 35.53 -11.16
N ARG A 623 34.61 36.54 -11.96
CA ARG A 623 35.92 37.21 -11.87
C ARG A 623 36.13 37.92 -10.53
N GLU A 624 35.10 38.61 -10.03
CA GLU A 624 35.14 39.27 -8.73
C GLU A 624 35.39 38.28 -7.59
N SER A 625 34.63 37.17 -7.53
CA SER A 625 34.82 36.11 -6.53
C SER A 625 36.18 35.42 -6.66
N PHE A 626 36.68 35.18 -7.88
CA PHE A 626 38.02 34.59 -8.07
C PHE A 626 39.16 35.51 -7.63
N ASN A 627 39.02 36.82 -7.76
CA ASN A 627 39.99 37.79 -7.25
C ASN A 627 40.03 37.86 -5.71
N GLN A 628 39.03 37.31 -5.01
CA GLN A 628 38.95 37.27 -3.55
C GLN A 628 39.47 35.96 -2.93
N ILE A 629 39.83 34.95 -3.73
CA ILE A 629 40.38 33.68 -3.22
C ILE A 629 41.86 33.88 -2.84
N PRO A 630 42.29 33.56 -1.60
CA PRO A 630 43.70 33.59 -1.21
C PRO A 630 44.55 32.66 -2.08
N ARG A 631 45.81 33.06 -2.34
CA ARG A 631 46.77 32.28 -3.16
C ARG A 631 47.71 31.39 -2.32
N GLU A 632 47.41 31.20 -1.04
CA GLU A 632 48.22 30.38 -0.13
C GLU A 632 47.68 28.95 -0.09
N VAL A 633 48.60 27.98 -0.05
CA VAL A 633 48.34 26.56 -0.32
C VAL A 633 47.45 25.94 0.77
N GLY A 634 46.25 25.52 0.38
CA GLY A 634 45.35 24.73 1.20
C GLY A 634 45.56 23.22 1.02
N ASP A 635 44.68 22.44 1.64
CA ASP A 635 44.44 21.08 1.16
C ASP A 635 43.51 21.12 -0.07
N ILE A 636 43.65 20.15 -0.98
CA ILE A 636 42.94 20.10 -2.26
C ILE A 636 41.41 20.09 -2.07
N GLU A 637 40.88 19.43 -1.03
CA GLU A 637 39.44 19.43 -0.74
C GLU A 637 38.96 20.81 -0.25
N SER A 638 39.77 21.51 0.55
CA SER A 638 39.50 22.88 0.99
C SER A 638 39.53 23.88 -0.16
N GLU A 639 40.54 23.80 -1.04
CA GLU A 639 40.62 24.64 -2.25
C GLU A 639 39.46 24.37 -3.21
N TRP A 640 39.14 23.10 -3.47
CA TRP A 640 37.98 22.70 -4.28
C TRP A 640 36.65 23.14 -3.67
N THR A 641 36.52 23.13 -2.34
CA THR A 641 35.33 23.62 -1.62
C THR A 641 35.16 25.13 -1.81
N MET A 642 36.24 25.92 -1.72
CA MET A 642 36.18 27.37 -1.99
C MET A 642 35.88 27.65 -3.47
N PHE A 643 36.59 26.99 -4.39
CA PHE A 643 36.41 27.11 -5.84
C PHE A 643 34.96 26.83 -6.27
N SER A 644 34.41 25.70 -5.84
CA SER A 644 33.04 25.30 -6.17
C SER A 644 31.98 26.20 -5.49
N SER A 645 32.23 26.69 -4.28
CA SER A 645 31.33 27.63 -3.59
C SER A 645 31.25 28.98 -4.31
N SER A 646 32.38 29.54 -4.76
CA SER A 646 32.43 30.80 -5.52
C SER A 646 31.66 30.71 -6.85
N ILE A 647 31.80 29.58 -7.58
CA ILE A 647 31.01 29.32 -8.79
C ILE A 647 29.50 29.28 -8.48
N VAL A 648 29.12 28.62 -7.39
CA VAL A 648 27.70 28.48 -7.00
C VAL A 648 27.10 29.82 -6.58
N ASP A 649 27.79 30.66 -5.81
CA ASP A 649 27.27 31.97 -5.40
C ASP A 649 27.15 32.94 -6.59
N ALA A 650 28.19 33.03 -7.45
CA ALA A 650 28.11 33.81 -8.69
C ALA A 650 26.94 33.36 -9.59
N ALA A 651 26.67 32.04 -9.66
CA ALA A 651 25.54 31.50 -10.41
C ALA A 651 24.18 31.77 -9.73
N ILE A 652 24.09 31.73 -8.39
CA ILE A 652 22.89 32.12 -7.64
C ILE A 652 22.56 33.59 -7.89
N ARG A 653 23.53 34.49 -7.79
CA ARG A 653 23.33 35.95 -7.94
C ARG A 653 22.91 36.34 -9.36
N SER A 654 23.52 35.76 -10.39
CA SER A 654 23.24 36.07 -11.80
C SER A 654 21.99 35.36 -12.34
N CYS A 655 21.89 34.05 -12.14
CA CYS A 655 20.83 33.23 -12.73
C CYS A 655 19.58 33.18 -11.85
N GLY A 656 19.71 33.40 -10.54
CA GLY A 656 18.64 33.15 -9.58
C GLY A 656 18.35 31.66 -9.39
N CYS A 657 17.33 31.36 -8.59
CA CYS A 657 17.00 30.00 -8.17
C CYS A 657 15.54 29.64 -8.45
N LYS A 658 15.31 28.41 -8.95
CA LYS A 658 13.99 27.81 -9.13
C LYS A 658 13.72 26.72 -8.11
N VAL A 659 12.47 26.63 -7.68
CA VAL A 659 11.98 25.54 -6.83
C VAL A 659 11.57 24.37 -7.71
N SER A 660 12.41 23.33 -7.79
CA SER A 660 12.00 22.08 -8.43
C SER A 660 11.10 21.27 -7.49
N GLY A 661 9.83 21.05 -7.87
CA GLY A 661 8.85 20.30 -7.07
C GLY A 661 7.39 20.77 -7.11
N ALA A 662 7.04 21.80 -7.88
CA ALA A 662 5.64 22.15 -8.16
C ALA A 662 5.10 21.39 -9.38
N GLY A 663 3.84 20.97 -9.34
CA GLY A 663 3.10 20.56 -10.55
C GLY A 663 2.59 21.78 -11.33
N PRO A 664 2.12 21.60 -12.58
CA PRO A 664 1.53 22.69 -13.36
C PRO A 664 0.26 23.20 -12.66
N GLY A 665 0.20 24.51 -12.37
CA GLY A 665 -0.93 25.13 -11.67
C GLY A 665 -0.58 26.15 -10.57
N GLY A 666 0.67 26.58 -10.44
CA GLY A 666 1.07 27.71 -9.59
C GLY A 666 1.89 28.72 -10.39
N ASN A 667 1.50 30.00 -10.35
CA ASN A 667 2.07 31.06 -11.17
C ASN A 667 1.83 32.43 -10.51
N PRO A 668 2.83 33.33 -10.41
CA PRO A 668 4.28 33.09 -10.29
C PRO A 668 4.71 32.73 -8.85
#